data_AF-A0A6G3TR35-F1
#
_entry.id   AF-A0A6G3TR35-F1
#
_cell.length_a   1.000
_cell.length_b   1.000
_cell.length_c   1.000
_cell.angle_alpha   90.00
_cell.angle_beta   90.00
_cell.angle_gamma   90.00
#
_symmetry.space_group_name_H-M   'P 1'
#
loop_
_entity.id
_entity.type
_entity.pdbx_description
1 polymer ?
#
loop_
_entity_poly.entity_id
_entity_poly.type
_entity_poly.pdbx_seq_one_letter_code
_entity_poly.pdbx_strand_id
1 'polypeptide(L)'
;MANAEHSGRPAESFGASAADVTRARWRVARLGLWLIAAVLAVRQVAAVLGTPRGERMTDLETWVGEHGVLHVAGSLYDSTQFTGTPFVGLVLKPFTRAAEQALGWGWTFGSLLLVVALGLVAARALPQPVGRRTALLAAPVAISLLMLSLPVRNAFWLGQTSIIPVLFVLLGCFAVRGAQGDRVGGVLIGVAAAFQPTVLLFVPLLWFTDRRRAAVSTGITFAACTAVAWAAMAQDSYTYWVHHMAGVGLGGEADDLANQSLHGFLLRLGLNGPLEIALFLLLGAAVAVLALRRAVRYARDGQLLLAVAVTGCAAVAVSPATWQHQLLWVLPAVVGRVGKRASDRYVWPVAVVLVMTLPAKMMLPNMSALYPLRDNVVLLAALAAAVAVPFLARTSPYFDTPVPTAYAPPVPTRFKHVPLLPFLRRVLTRPNLLLELLLIRVTYAAYSQVRLAATGGSNSAGRARAEEHGTQILDIERFLHIDIEHAINHAVVKVGWLRDFFDFYYTSFHFVVPLAVLGVLYWRRPVDYRWARASLGFATLLALVGFWLYPLAPPRLMPGLGIIDTVHGVQDFSKPDYGTLTHLTNQYAAMPSLHFGWSLWCGVAIAIIAPRMWMKALGLLHPLFTVSAIVATGNHWVLDAVGGAAVVAAGFGLTYWFQGPRARTAAAKEVAVPAPGVSSDPPAPAKHRTGS
;
A
#
# COMPACT_ATOMS: atom_id res chain seq x y z
N MET A 1 -83.58 14.22 -3.86
CA MET A 1 -82.94 14.75 -2.64
C MET A 1 -81.84 13.77 -2.24
N ALA A 2 -80.61 14.04 -2.69
CA ALA A 2 -79.45 14.48 -1.87
C ALA A 2 -78.72 13.29 -1.18
N ASN A 3 -77.65 12.76 -1.78
CA ASN A 3 -76.22 13.12 -1.65
C ASN A 3 -75.55 12.68 -0.34
N ALA A 4 -74.68 11.66 -0.42
CA ALA A 4 -73.34 11.66 0.19
C ALA A 4 -72.57 10.38 -0.22
N GLU A 5 -71.76 10.48 -1.26
CA GLU A 5 -70.65 9.56 -1.50
C GLU A 5 -69.55 9.80 -0.45
N HIS A 6 -69.09 8.73 0.21
CA HIS A 6 -67.81 8.72 0.92
C HIS A 6 -66.92 7.67 0.26
N SER A 7 -66.07 8.15 -0.64
CA SER A 7 -64.99 7.38 -1.26
C SER A 7 -63.95 7.01 -0.20
N GLY A 8 -63.89 5.73 0.18
CA GLY A 8 -62.74 5.17 0.87
C GLY A 8 -61.55 5.06 -0.07
N ARG A 9 -60.55 5.93 0.10
CA ARG A 9 -59.19 5.69 -0.42
C ARG A 9 -58.54 4.59 0.43
N PRO A 10 -57.98 3.52 -0.16
CA PRO A 10 -57.06 2.67 0.57
C PRO A 10 -55.76 3.45 0.80
N ALA A 11 -55.35 3.54 2.06
CA ALA A 11 -54.04 4.05 2.43
C ALA A 11 -52.95 3.13 1.83
N GLU A 12 -52.29 3.59 0.76
CA GLU A 12 -51.03 2.99 0.31
C GLU A 12 -49.99 3.18 1.42
N SER A 13 -49.71 2.09 2.14
CA SER A 13 -48.53 2.01 3.00
C SER A 13 -47.28 2.05 2.12
N PHE A 14 -46.64 3.21 2.04
CA PHE A 14 -45.32 3.40 1.40
C PHE A 14 -44.21 2.69 2.18
N GLY A 15 -44.18 1.35 2.12
CA GLY A 15 -43.02 0.55 2.48
C GLY A 15 -42.12 0.41 1.25
N ALA A 16 -41.00 1.13 1.20
CA ALA A 16 -40.02 0.99 0.13
C ALA A 16 -39.60 -0.50 0.01
N SER A 17 -39.69 -1.08 -1.19
CA SER A 17 -39.32 -2.48 -1.39
C SER A 17 -37.84 -2.70 -1.04
N ALA A 18 -37.44 -3.92 -0.68
CA ALA A 18 -36.03 -4.25 -0.43
C ALA A 18 -35.11 -3.89 -1.63
N ALA A 19 -35.67 -3.88 -2.84
CA ALA A 19 -34.99 -3.43 -4.06
C ALA A 19 -34.78 -1.90 -4.07
N ASP A 20 -35.74 -1.12 -3.58
CA ASP A 20 -35.64 0.35 -3.47
C ASP A 20 -34.63 0.77 -2.41
N VAL A 21 -34.61 0.10 -1.25
CA VAL A 21 -33.58 0.31 -0.22
C VAL A 21 -32.19 0.00 -0.76
N THR A 22 -32.04 -1.11 -1.49
CA THR A 22 -30.76 -1.49 -2.12
C THR A 22 -30.34 -0.46 -3.17
N ARG A 23 -31.27 -0.01 -4.02
CA ARG A 23 -31.02 1.02 -5.04
C ARG A 23 -30.63 2.36 -4.42
N ALA A 24 -31.27 2.77 -3.33
CA ALA A 24 -30.93 3.97 -2.57
C ALA A 24 -29.51 3.89 -1.98
N ARG A 25 -29.14 2.76 -1.36
CA ARG A 25 -27.78 2.54 -0.82
C ARG A 25 -26.70 2.64 -1.92
N TRP A 26 -26.96 2.12 -3.11
CA TRP A 26 -26.01 2.24 -4.23
C TRP A 26 -25.92 3.65 -4.81
N ARG A 27 -27.04 4.40 -4.83
CA ARG A 27 -27.02 5.82 -5.21
C ARG A 27 -26.18 6.62 -4.21
N VAL A 28 -26.38 6.41 -2.92
CA VAL A 28 -25.58 7.06 -1.86
C VAL A 28 -24.10 6.68 -1.99
N ALA A 29 -23.76 5.41 -2.18
CA ALA A 29 -22.37 4.98 -2.38
C ALA A 29 -21.73 5.64 -3.61
N ARG A 30 -22.45 5.71 -4.74
CA ARG A 30 -21.99 6.38 -5.95
C ARG A 30 -21.76 7.88 -5.72
N LEU A 31 -22.72 8.57 -5.10
CA LEU A 31 -22.61 9.99 -4.79
C LEU A 31 -21.46 10.25 -3.83
N GLY A 32 -21.28 9.41 -2.81
CA GLY A 32 -20.15 9.47 -1.89
C GLY A 32 -18.80 9.32 -2.59
N LEU A 33 -18.67 8.41 -3.56
CA LEU A 33 -17.43 8.26 -4.33
C LEU A 33 -17.15 9.46 -5.25
N TRP A 34 -18.18 10.05 -5.87
CA TRP A 34 -18.02 11.27 -6.64
C TRP A 34 -17.66 12.47 -5.75
N LEU A 35 -18.24 12.55 -4.55
CA LEU A 35 -17.87 13.55 -3.55
C LEU A 35 -16.40 13.38 -3.12
N ILE A 36 -15.95 12.15 -2.88
CA ILE A 36 -14.53 11.87 -2.61
C ILE A 36 -13.65 12.34 -3.76
N ALA A 37 -14.00 11.99 -5.01
CA ALA A 37 -13.25 12.43 -6.19
C ALA A 37 -13.21 13.96 -6.31
N ALA A 38 -14.32 14.65 -6.03
CA ALA A 38 -14.40 16.10 -6.04
C ALA A 38 -13.56 16.74 -4.92
N VAL A 39 -13.64 16.23 -3.69
CA VAL A 39 -12.82 16.70 -2.56
C VAL A 39 -11.34 16.51 -2.84
N LEU A 40 -10.95 15.37 -3.42
CA LEU A 40 -9.56 15.13 -3.82
C LEU A 40 -9.11 16.09 -4.92
N ALA A 41 -9.94 16.35 -5.93
CA ALA A 41 -9.65 17.32 -6.97
C ALA A 41 -9.46 18.73 -6.40
N VAL A 42 -10.38 19.20 -5.54
CA VAL A 42 -10.28 20.50 -4.87
C VAL A 42 -9.03 20.57 -4.01
N ARG A 43 -8.72 19.50 -3.25
CA ARG A 43 -7.49 19.43 -2.46
C ARG A 43 -6.24 19.55 -3.33
N GLN A 44 -6.17 18.90 -4.49
CA GLN A 44 -5.00 19.01 -5.36
C GLN A 44 -4.85 20.41 -5.92
N VAL A 45 -5.93 21.02 -6.38
CA VAL A 45 -5.93 22.41 -6.85
C VAL A 45 -5.48 23.36 -5.74
N ALA A 46 -6.05 23.22 -4.53
CA ALA A 46 -5.68 24.04 -3.38
C ALA A 46 -4.22 23.82 -2.96
N ALA A 47 -3.72 22.59 -2.98
CA ALA A 47 -2.35 22.27 -2.64
C ALA A 47 -1.35 22.92 -3.62
N VAL A 48 -1.60 22.83 -4.93
CA VAL A 48 -0.73 23.44 -5.94
C VAL A 48 -0.83 24.96 -5.93
N LEU A 49 -2.05 25.51 -5.88
CA LEU A 49 -2.25 26.96 -5.98
C LEU A 49 -1.93 27.71 -4.69
N GLY A 50 -1.99 27.03 -3.54
CA GLY A 50 -1.61 27.56 -2.23
C GLY A 50 -0.10 27.55 -1.97
N THR A 51 0.68 26.75 -2.71
CA THR A 51 2.14 26.76 -2.66
C THR A 51 2.69 28.05 -3.32
N PRO A 52 3.74 28.69 -2.77
CA PRO A 52 4.39 29.85 -3.37
C PRO A 52 4.82 29.61 -4.82
N ARG A 53 4.82 30.67 -5.65
CA ARG A 53 5.05 30.55 -7.10
C ARG A 53 6.35 29.83 -7.48
N GLY A 54 7.43 30.06 -6.72
CA GLY A 54 8.75 29.43 -6.94
C GLY A 54 8.92 28.02 -6.38
N GLU A 55 7.92 27.50 -5.66
CA GLU A 55 7.96 26.16 -5.05
C GLU A 55 6.94 25.19 -5.68
N ARG A 56 6.10 25.69 -6.59
CA ARG A 56 5.09 24.90 -7.29
C ARG A 56 5.45 24.76 -8.76
N MET A 57 5.09 23.64 -9.36
CA MET A 57 5.36 23.36 -10.77
C MET A 57 6.84 23.56 -11.13
N THR A 58 7.73 23.09 -10.26
CA THR A 58 9.16 23.43 -10.32
C THR A 58 9.77 23.16 -11.69
N ASP A 59 9.49 22.00 -12.29
CA ASP A 59 10.02 21.67 -13.61
C ASP A 59 9.40 22.56 -14.71
N LEU A 60 8.09 22.81 -14.65
CA LEU A 60 7.42 23.68 -15.61
C LEU A 60 7.90 25.13 -15.51
N GLU A 61 8.18 25.63 -14.31
CA GLU A 61 8.78 26.96 -14.10
C GLU A 61 10.21 26.99 -14.63
N THR A 62 10.99 25.94 -14.39
CA THR A 62 12.32 25.77 -15.00
C THR A 62 12.27 25.71 -16.52
N TRP A 63 11.18 25.20 -17.11
CA TRP A 63 11.05 25.09 -18.57
C TRP A 63 10.48 26.34 -19.22
N VAL A 64 9.38 26.85 -18.69
CA VAL A 64 8.47 27.82 -19.31
C VAL A 64 8.41 29.14 -18.53
N GLY A 65 9.07 29.24 -17.36
CA GLY A 65 9.13 30.49 -16.59
C GLY A 65 9.95 31.57 -17.29
N GLU A 66 9.96 32.78 -16.72
CA GLU A 66 10.61 33.98 -17.29
C GLU A 66 12.10 33.76 -17.64
N HIS A 67 12.78 32.90 -16.87
CA HIS A 67 14.18 32.51 -17.08
C HIS A 67 14.31 31.03 -17.51
N GLY A 68 13.23 30.43 -17.99
CA GLY A 68 13.15 29.00 -18.27
C GLY A 68 13.95 28.60 -19.52
N VAL A 69 14.37 27.35 -19.57
CA VAL A 69 15.20 26.80 -20.65
C VAL A 69 14.57 26.92 -22.05
N LEU A 70 13.24 27.09 -22.15
CA LEU A 70 12.56 27.31 -23.43
C LEU A 70 12.59 28.78 -23.90
N HIS A 71 12.95 29.73 -23.03
CA HIS A 71 13.12 31.16 -23.35
C HIS A 71 14.56 31.53 -23.67
N VAL A 72 15.53 30.87 -23.04
CA VAL A 72 16.95 31.17 -23.21
C VAL A 72 17.39 30.79 -24.62
N ALA A 73 18.13 31.69 -25.29
CA ALA A 73 18.80 31.38 -26.54
C ALA A 73 19.96 30.40 -26.27
N GLY A 74 19.72 29.10 -26.50
CA GLY A 74 20.68 28.02 -26.25
C GLY A 74 20.06 26.64 -26.51
N SER A 75 20.82 25.56 -26.27
CA SER A 75 20.26 24.20 -26.37
C SER A 75 19.42 23.88 -25.14
N LEU A 76 18.33 23.13 -25.34
CA LEU A 76 17.40 22.75 -24.26
C LEU A 76 18.09 21.94 -23.15
N TYR A 77 19.19 21.27 -23.49
CA TYR A 77 19.84 20.29 -22.63
C TYR A 77 21.13 20.81 -21.98
N ASP A 78 21.51 22.07 -22.22
CA ASP A 78 22.77 22.62 -21.69
C ASP A 78 22.75 22.68 -20.15
N SER A 79 21.59 22.92 -19.54
CA SER A 79 21.42 22.90 -18.09
C SER A 79 21.17 21.50 -17.52
N THR A 80 20.93 20.50 -18.37
CA THR A 80 20.43 19.15 -18.02
C THR A 80 19.09 19.10 -17.25
N GLN A 81 18.45 20.25 -16.99
CA GLN A 81 17.18 20.32 -16.24
C GLN A 81 15.95 19.99 -17.09
N PHE A 82 16.06 20.04 -18.42
CA PHE A 82 14.99 19.61 -19.32
C PHE A 82 15.03 18.09 -19.51
N THR A 83 13.96 17.41 -19.08
CA THR A 83 13.86 15.93 -19.14
C THR A 83 12.95 15.42 -20.26
N GLY A 84 12.26 16.32 -20.96
CA GLY A 84 11.38 15.99 -22.08
C GLY A 84 12.15 15.60 -23.35
N THR A 85 11.44 15.07 -24.35
CA THR A 85 12.01 14.87 -25.68
C THR A 85 12.10 16.20 -26.44
N PRO A 86 12.90 16.28 -27.52
CA PRO A 86 12.93 17.47 -28.38
C PRO A 86 11.54 17.82 -28.95
N PHE A 87 10.70 16.82 -29.21
CA PHE A 87 9.32 17.02 -29.63
C PHE A 87 8.46 17.67 -28.53
N VAL A 88 8.65 17.27 -27.27
CA VAL A 88 7.99 17.95 -26.13
C VAL A 88 8.44 19.40 -26.03
N GLY A 89 9.74 19.66 -26.17
CA GLY A 89 10.28 21.03 -26.20
C GLY A 89 9.63 21.87 -27.29
N LEU A 90 9.53 21.33 -28.51
CA LEU A 90 8.88 21.99 -29.64
C LEU A 90 7.38 22.26 -29.40
N VAL A 91 6.65 21.31 -28.80
CA VAL A 91 5.22 21.47 -28.49
C VAL A 91 4.99 22.48 -27.37
N LEU A 92 5.87 22.54 -26.38
CA LEU A 92 5.74 23.47 -25.24
C LEU A 92 6.25 24.88 -25.56
N LYS A 93 7.16 25.04 -26.52
CA LYS A 93 7.75 26.34 -26.89
C LYS A 93 6.74 27.45 -27.21
N PRO A 94 5.61 27.22 -27.91
CA PRO A 94 4.59 28.25 -28.13
C PRO A 94 3.82 28.65 -26.86
N PHE A 95 3.76 27.76 -25.87
CA PHE A 95 3.01 28.01 -24.63
C PHE A 95 3.76 28.94 -23.67
N THR A 96 5.05 29.22 -23.89
CA THR A 96 5.91 30.12 -23.09
C THR A 96 5.39 31.55 -22.95
N ARG A 97 4.80 32.12 -24.01
CA ARG A 97 4.24 33.48 -23.95
C ARG A 97 2.86 33.55 -23.30
N ALA A 98 2.04 32.52 -23.45
CA ALA A 98 0.71 32.42 -22.82
C ALA A 98 0.79 31.97 -21.35
N ALA A 99 1.86 31.28 -21.01
CA ALA A 99 2.25 30.80 -19.70
C ALA A 99 2.45 31.93 -18.68
N GLU A 100 3.24 32.95 -18.99
CA GLU A 100 3.65 34.00 -18.03
C GLU A 100 2.48 34.66 -17.26
N GLN A 101 1.29 34.74 -17.86
CA GLN A 101 0.12 35.38 -17.23
C GLN A 101 -0.91 34.40 -16.61
N ALA A 102 -0.88 33.11 -16.97
CA ALA A 102 -1.91 32.13 -16.57
C ALA A 102 -1.37 30.74 -16.16
N LEU A 103 -0.04 30.53 -16.09
CA LEU A 103 0.62 29.22 -15.99
C LEU A 103 0.02 28.33 -14.91
N GLY A 104 -0.08 28.84 -13.69
CA GLY A 104 -0.50 28.04 -12.54
C GLY A 104 -1.93 27.55 -12.66
N TRP A 105 -2.86 28.41 -13.06
CA TRP A 105 -4.28 28.04 -13.15
C TRP A 105 -4.52 27.16 -14.37
N GLY A 106 -4.16 27.62 -15.56
CA GLY A 106 -4.41 26.89 -16.81
C GLY A 106 -3.80 25.49 -16.79
N TRP A 107 -2.56 25.35 -16.33
CA TRP A 107 -1.88 24.06 -16.25
C TRP A 107 -2.49 23.13 -15.21
N THR A 108 -2.87 23.66 -14.02
CA THR A 108 -3.51 22.87 -12.97
C THR A 108 -4.86 22.31 -13.44
N PHE A 109 -5.73 23.17 -13.98
CA PHE A 109 -7.05 22.75 -14.46
C PHE A 109 -6.93 21.83 -15.69
N GLY A 110 -6.00 22.10 -16.60
CA GLY A 110 -5.68 21.23 -17.73
C GLY A 110 -5.25 19.84 -17.29
N SER A 111 -4.27 19.75 -16.39
CA SER A 111 -3.80 18.50 -15.80
C SER A 111 -4.92 17.75 -15.08
N LEU A 112 -5.79 18.45 -14.34
CA LEU A 112 -6.96 17.87 -13.69
C LEU A 112 -7.94 17.26 -14.69
N LEU A 113 -8.24 17.97 -15.78
CA LEU A 113 -9.10 17.46 -16.85
C LEU A 113 -8.48 16.22 -17.51
N LEU A 114 -7.16 16.19 -17.73
CA LEU A 114 -6.46 15.02 -18.25
C LEU A 114 -6.59 13.81 -17.32
N VAL A 115 -6.46 13.98 -16.00
CA VAL A 115 -6.65 12.88 -15.05
C VAL A 115 -8.10 12.38 -15.03
N VAL A 116 -9.07 13.31 -15.05
CA VAL A 116 -10.49 12.93 -15.12
C VAL A 116 -10.78 12.15 -16.40
N ALA A 117 -10.30 12.63 -17.55
CA ALA A 117 -10.42 11.94 -18.82
C ALA A 117 -9.79 10.55 -18.77
N LEU A 118 -8.58 10.44 -18.24
CA LEU A 118 -7.88 9.17 -18.07
C LEU A 118 -8.67 8.18 -17.20
N GLY A 119 -9.19 8.64 -16.06
CA GLY A 119 -10.01 7.82 -15.17
C GLY A 119 -11.31 7.34 -15.83
N LEU A 120 -11.96 8.20 -16.61
CA LEU A 120 -13.17 7.86 -17.38
C LEU A 120 -12.88 6.84 -18.48
N VAL A 121 -11.76 6.97 -19.21
CA VAL A 121 -11.35 6.01 -20.24
C VAL A 121 -10.96 4.67 -19.61
N ALA A 122 -10.16 4.67 -18.54
CA ALA A 122 -9.77 3.48 -17.81
C ALA A 122 -10.98 2.71 -17.26
N ALA A 123 -11.98 3.42 -16.72
CA ALA A 123 -13.21 2.81 -16.24
C ALA A 123 -14.04 2.14 -17.36
N ARG A 124 -14.06 2.73 -18.56
CA ARG A 124 -14.70 2.13 -19.74
C ARG A 124 -13.91 0.97 -20.32
N ALA A 125 -12.60 0.95 -20.12
CA ALA A 125 -11.67 -0.07 -20.61
C ALA A 125 -11.66 -1.38 -19.78
N LEU A 126 -12.44 -1.46 -18.71
CA LEU A 126 -12.51 -2.66 -17.87
C LEU A 126 -12.92 -3.93 -18.67
N PRO A 127 -12.36 -5.12 -18.35
CA PRO A 127 -12.67 -6.36 -19.05
C PRO A 127 -14.17 -6.70 -18.99
N GLN A 128 -14.81 -6.83 -20.16
CA GLN A 128 -16.24 -7.13 -20.27
C GLN A 128 -16.51 -8.64 -20.16
N PRO A 129 -17.62 -9.09 -19.54
CA PRO A 129 -18.74 -8.28 -19.05
C PRO A 129 -18.47 -7.67 -17.68
N VAL A 130 -18.73 -6.37 -17.53
CA VAL A 130 -18.68 -5.67 -16.25
C VAL A 130 -20.10 -5.56 -15.70
N GLY A 131 -20.34 -6.00 -14.46
CA GLY A 131 -21.64 -5.82 -13.82
C GLY A 131 -22.04 -4.35 -13.74
N ARG A 132 -23.34 -4.03 -13.88
CA ARG A 132 -23.87 -2.65 -13.86
C ARG A 132 -23.38 -1.84 -12.66
N ARG A 133 -23.21 -2.47 -11.50
CA ARG A 133 -22.69 -1.84 -10.27
C ARG A 133 -21.24 -1.40 -10.44
N THR A 134 -20.38 -2.31 -10.88
CA THR A 134 -18.96 -2.03 -11.13
C THR A 134 -18.79 -0.94 -12.16
N ALA A 135 -19.57 -0.95 -13.26
CA ALA A 135 -19.52 0.09 -14.27
C ALA A 135 -19.86 1.50 -13.72
N LEU A 136 -20.83 1.60 -12.80
CA LEU A 136 -21.24 2.87 -12.19
C LEU A 136 -20.23 3.42 -11.18
N LEU A 137 -19.47 2.55 -10.50
CA LEU A 137 -18.51 2.93 -9.47
C LEU A 137 -17.07 3.03 -10.02
N ALA A 138 -16.77 2.42 -11.17
CA ALA A 138 -15.43 2.36 -11.73
C ALA A 138 -14.83 3.74 -12.01
N ALA A 139 -15.61 4.67 -12.58
CA ALA A 139 -15.13 6.01 -12.91
C ALA A 139 -14.68 6.81 -11.68
N PRO A 140 -15.52 7.05 -10.65
CA PRO A 140 -15.09 7.82 -9.49
C PRO A 140 -13.99 7.11 -8.69
N VAL A 141 -13.97 5.76 -8.67
CA VAL A 141 -12.86 5.00 -8.05
C VAL A 141 -11.56 5.22 -8.82
N ALA A 142 -11.55 5.08 -10.15
CA ALA A 142 -10.37 5.27 -10.97
C ALA A 142 -9.82 6.70 -10.85
N ILE A 143 -10.70 7.72 -10.89
CA ILE A 143 -10.32 9.12 -10.70
C ILE A 143 -9.72 9.34 -9.31
N SER A 144 -10.34 8.79 -8.26
CA SER A 144 -9.83 8.91 -6.88
C SER A 144 -8.45 8.25 -6.72
N LEU A 145 -8.28 7.05 -7.28
CA LEU A 145 -7.00 6.34 -7.23
C LEU A 145 -5.90 7.10 -8.00
N LEU A 146 -6.23 7.65 -9.17
CA LEU A 146 -5.32 8.50 -9.93
C LEU A 146 -4.92 9.74 -9.12
N MET A 147 -5.90 10.47 -8.57
CA MET A 147 -5.67 11.67 -7.75
C MET A 147 -4.80 11.39 -6.51
N LEU A 148 -4.92 10.21 -5.90
CA LEU A 148 -4.12 9.81 -4.74
C LEU A 148 -2.72 9.30 -5.12
N SER A 149 -2.51 8.90 -6.38
CA SER A 149 -1.26 8.29 -6.81
C SER A 149 -0.09 9.29 -6.80
N LEU A 150 1.08 8.83 -6.36
CA LEU A 150 2.34 9.56 -6.35
C LEU A 150 2.72 10.07 -7.75
N PRO A 151 2.60 9.31 -8.85
CA PRO A 151 2.96 9.83 -10.17
C PRO A 151 2.10 11.02 -10.59
N VAL A 152 0.80 11.01 -10.30
CA VAL A 152 -0.10 12.14 -10.57
C VAL A 152 0.21 13.31 -9.65
N ARG A 153 0.37 13.07 -8.34
CA ARG A 153 0.77 14.11 -7.38
C ARG A 153 2.07 14.80 -7.79
N ASN A 154 3.06 14.03 -8.20
CA ASN A 154 4.32 14.53 -8.70
C ASN A 154 4.14 15.27 -10.03
N ALA A 155 3.26 14.81 -10.93
CA ALA A 155 2.98 15.52 -12.16
C ALA A 155 2.33 16.90 -11.91
N PHE A 156 1.46 17.02 -10.91
CA PHE A 156 0.92 18.32 -10.48
C PHE A 156 1.98 19.20 -9.81
N TRP A 157 2.79 18.62 -8.93
CA TRP A 157 3.82 19.34 -8.19
C TRP A 157 4.95 19.85 -9.10
N LEU A 158 5.35 19.07 -10.10
CA LEU A 158 6.41 19.39 -11.04
C LEU A 158 5.88 20.13 -12.29
N GLY A 159 4.59 20.01 -12.60
CA GLY A 159 4.00 20.52 -13.84
C GLY A 159 4.36 19.68 -15.08
N GLN A 160 4.38 18.36 -14.92
CA GLN A 160 4.82 17.40 -15.96
C GLN A 160 3.70 16.99 -16.92
N THR A 161 4.07 16.59 -18.15
CA THR A 161 3.13 16.17 -19.22
C THR A 161 2.87 14.66 -19.27
N SER A 162 3.38 13.88 -18.31
CA SER A 162 3.39 12.41 -18.33
C SER A 162 2.03 11.71 -18.29
N ILE A 163 0.95 12.44 -17.99
CA ILE A 163 -0.42 11.91 -18.08
C ILE A 163 -0.84 11.75 -19.55
N ILE A 164 -0.33 12.60 -20.45
CA ILE A 164 -0.72 12.65 -21.87
C ILE A 164 -0.40 11.34 -22.61
N PRO A 165 0.84 10.78 -22.54
CA PRO A 165 1.15 9.52 -23.22
C PRO A 165 0.23 8.37 -22.80
N VAL A 166 -0.05 8.23 -21.50
CA VAL A 166 -0.91 7.17 -20.97
C VAL A 166 -2.34 7.34 -21.48
N LEU A 167 -2.86 8.56 -21.46
CA LEU A 167 -4.20 8.87 -21.96
C LEU A 167 -4.33 8.55 -23.45
N PHE A 168 -3.36 8.97 -24.27
CA PHE A 168 -3.38 8.75 -25.72
C PHE A 168 -3.31 7.27 -26.07
N VAL A 169 -2.51 6.48 -25.35
CA VAL A 169 -2.48 5.03 -25.53
C VAL A 169 -3.83 4.41 -25.17
N LEU A 170 -4.44 4.78 -24.05
CA LEU A 170 -5.76 4.25 -23.71
C LEU A 170 -6.84 4.67 -24.71
N LEU A 171 -6.83 5.91 -25.20
CA LEU A 171 -7.74 6.35 -26.25
C LEU A 171 -7.53 5.56 -27.55
N GLY A 172 -6.27 5.40 -27.99
CA GLY A 172 -5.96 4.64 -29.20
C GLY A 172 -6.29 3.15 -29.09
N CYS A 173 -6.17 2.58 -27.89
CA CYS A 173 -6.54 1.19 -27.65
C CYS A 173 -8.06 0.98 -27.55
N PHE A 174 -8.82 1.90 -26.92
CA PHE A 174 -10.21 1.65 -26.51
C PHE A 174 -11.28 2.53 -27.16
N ALA A 175 -10.98 3.78 -27.52
CA ALA A 175 -11.99 4.74 -27.97
C ALA A 175 -12.33 4.60 -29.46
N VAL A 176 -11.38 4.16 -30.29
CA VAL A 176 -11.53 4.16 -31.75
C VAL A 176 -11.48 2.72 -32.28
N ARG A 177 -12.54 2.29 -32.98
CA ARG A 177 -12.68 0.93 -33.54
C ARG A 177 -12.93 0.96 -35.04
N GLY A 178 -12.57 -0.12 -35.73
CA GLY A 178 -12.71 -0.27 -37.18
C GLY A 178 -11.46 0.17 -37.96
N ALA A 179 -11.49 0.01 -39.28
CA ALA A 179 -10.34 0.23 -40.16
C ALA A 179 -9.75 1.65 -40.10
N GLN A 180 -10.63 2.67 -40.14
CA GLN A 180 -10.22 4.07 -39.97
C GLN A 180 -9.85 4.36 -38.52
N GLY A 181 -10.52 3.68 -37.58
CA GLY A 181 -10.24 3.81 -36.15
C GLY A 181 -8.86 3.29 -35.74
N ASP A 182 -8.38 2.22 -36.38
CA ASP A 182 -7.03 1.71 -36.14
C ASP A 182 -5.95 2.70 -36.57
N ARG A 183 -6.16 3.44 -37.67
CA ARG A 183 -5.22 4.49 -38.08
C ARG A 183 -5.19 5.62 -37.06
N VAL A 184 -6.35 6.16 -36.70
CA VAL A 184 -6.44 7.25 -35.70
C VAL A 184 -5.87 6.80 -34.35
N GLY A 185 -6.17 5.57 -33.92
CA GLY A 185 -5.60 5.00 -32.70
C GLY A 185 -4.08 4.86 -32.76
N GLY A 186 -3.55 4.46 -33.92
CA GLY A 186 -2.10 4.44 -34.15
C GLY A 186 -1.46 5.83 -34.14
N VAL A 187 -2.12 6.85 -34.72
CA VAL A 187 -1.64 8.25 -34.63
C VAL A 187 -1.54 8.70 -33.17
N LEU A 188 -2.57 8.45 -32.35
CA LEU A 188 -2.54 8.81 -30.92
C LEU A 188 -1.37 8.14 -30.18
N ILE A 189 -1.16 6.84 -30.42
CA ILE A 189 -0.06 6.08 -29.80
C ILE A 189 1.30 6.56 -30.34
N GLY A 190 1.39 6.93 -31.61
CA GLY A 190 2.61 7.48 -32.21
C GLY A 190 3.00 8.84 -31.64
N VAL A 191 2.02 9.73 -31.42
CA VAL A 191 2.25 11.00 -30.71
C VAL A 191 2.63 10.72 -29.26
N ALA A 192 1.98 9.77 -28.58
CA ALA A 192 2.37 9.35 -27.23
C ALA A 192 3.83 8.86 -27.18
N ALA A 193 4.27 8.12 -28.20
CA ALA A 193 5.67 7.70 -28.34
C ALA A 193 6.62 8.87 -28.61
N ALA A 194 6.18 9.93 -29.29
CA ALA A 194 7.00 11.13 -29.48
C ALA A 194 7.21 11.90 -28.15
N PHE A 195 6.23 11.86 -27.25
CA PHE A 195 6.37 12.36 -25.87
C PHE A 195 7.21 11.43 -24.99
N GLN A 196 7.03 10.12 -25.13
CA GLN A 196 7.70 9.09 -24.33
C GLN A 196 8.10 7.90 -25.22
N PRO A 197 9.34 7.84 -25.73
CA PRO A 197 9.77 6.87 -26.74
C PRO A 197 9.55 5.40 -26.38
N THR A 198 9.59 5.06 -25.08
CA THR A 198 9.37 3.68 -24.62
C THR A 198 7.95 3.16 -24.90
N VAL A 199 6.99 4.04 -25.20
CA VAL A 199 5.65 3.67 -25.68
C VAL A 199 5.70 2.96 -27.03
N LEU A 200 6.82 2.97 -27.77
CA LEU A 200 6.98 2.12 -28.96
C LEU A 200 6.86 0.61 -28.68
N LEU A 201 7.02 0.16 -27.43
CA LEU A 201 6.72 -1.24 -27.05
C LEU A 201 5.25 -1.64 -27.30
N PHE A 202 4.34 -0.68 -27.49
CA PHE A 202 2.96 -0.96 -27.90
C PHE A 202 2.85 -1.40 -29.37
N VAL A 203 3.83 -1.10 -30.23
CA VAL A 203 3.81 -1.51 -31.64
C VAL A 203 3.79 -3.04 -31.79
N PRO A 204 4.69 -3.82 -31.14
CA PRO A 204 4.58 -5.28 -31.12
C PRO A 204 3.24 -5.78 -30.57
N LEU A 205 2.72 -5.18 -29.49
CA LEU A 205 1.43 -5.57 -28.92
C LEU A 205 0.31 -5.44 -29.96
N LEU A 206 0.22 -4.29 -30.64
CA LEU A 206 -0.77 -4.04 -31.69
C LEU A 206 -0.58 -4.99 -32.89
N TRP A 207 0.68 -5.23 -33.29
CA TRP A 207 1.01 -6.10 -34.40
C TRP A 207 0.54 -7.55 -34.18
N PHE A 208 0.80 -8.10 -32.99
CA PHE A 208 0.46 -9.47 -32.64
C PHE A 208 -0.99 -9.67 -32.12
N THR A 209 -1.76 -8.59 -32.02
CA THR A 209 -3.20 -8.60 -31.67
C THR A 209 -4.09 -8.20 -32.85
N ASP A 210 -3.61 -8.45 -34.07
CA ASP A 210 -4.30 -8.23 -35.35
C ASP A 210 -4.63 -6.77 -35.69
N ARG A 211 -4.03 -5.80 -34.97
CA ARG A 211 -4.14 -4.35 -35.22
C ARG A 211 -2.94 -3.81 -35.97
N ARG A 212 -2.52 -4.50 -37.05
CA ARG A 212 -1.31 -4.15 -37.83
C ARG A 212 -1.36 -2.73 -38.40
N ARG A 213 -2.53 -2.25 -38.84
CA ARG A 213 -2.70 -0.87 -39.33
C ARG A 213 -2.39 0.16 -38.25
N ALA A 214 -2.83 -0.09 -37.02
CA ALA A 214 -2.52 0.77 -35.89
C ALA A 214 -1.02 0.74 -35.56
N ALA A 215 -0.38 -0.44 -35.59
CA ALA A 215 1.05 -0.60 -35.39
C ALA A 215 1.88 0.20 -36.42
N VAL A 216 1.55 0.07 -37.71
CA VAL A 216 2.22 0.83 -38.79
C VAL A 216 1.98 2.33 -38.63
N SER A 217 0.73 2.74 -38.38
CA SER A 217 0.42 4.16 -38.17
C SER A 217 1.14 4.74 -36.95
N THR A 218 1.32 3.95 -35.88
CA THR A 218 2.11 4.35 -34.70
C THR A 218 3.55 4.63 -35.09
N GLY A 219 4.19 3.71 -35.82
CA GLY A 219 5.57 3.87 -36.27
C GLY A 219 5.76 5.07 -37.20
N ILE A 220 4.86 5.25 -38.17
CA ILE A 220 4.89 6.38 -39.10
C ILE A 220 4.71 7.71 -38.35
N THR A 221 3.72 7.81 -37.46
CA THR A 221 3.49 9.05 -36.71
C THR A 221 4.64 9.37 -35.77
N PHE A 222 5.20 8.39 -35.07
CA PHE A 222 6.40 8.60 -34.26
C PHE A 222 7.56 9.13 -35.11
N ALA A 223 7.87 8.47 -36.22
CA ALA A 223 8.94 8.88 -37.12
C ALA A 223 8.71 10.30 -37.68
N ALA A 224 7.47 10.64 -38.04
CA ALA A 224 7.11 11.98 -38.51
C ALA A 224 7.31 13.04 -37.42
N CYS A 225 6.82 12.80 -36.20
CA CYS A 225 7.02 13.72 -35.07
C CYS A 225 8.50 13.92 -34.74
N THR A 226 9.28 12.83 -34.72
CA THR A 226 10.74 12.89 -34.50
C THR A 226 11.44 13.63 -35.63
N ALA A 227 11.07 13.40 -36.90
CA ALA A 227 11.64 14.11 -38.04
C ALA A 227 11.33 15.62 -38.00
N VAL A 228 10.11 16.01 -37.61
CA VAL A 228 9.74 17.42 -37.39
C VAL A 228 10.58 18.04 -36.28
N ALA A 229 10.80 17.31 -35.17
CA ALA A 229 11.67 17.79 -34.09
C ALA A 229 13.14 17.95 -34.53
N TRP A 230 13.66 17.01 -35.33
CA TRP A 230 15.00 17.12 -35.92
C TRP A 230 15.12 18.28 -36.90
N ALA A 231 14.10 18.52 -37.73
CA ALA A 231 14.10 19.64 -38.68
C ALA A 231 14.06 21.01 -37.97
N ALA A 232 13.33 21.10 -36.85
CA ALA A 232 13.20 22.35 -36.09
C ALA A 232 14.33 22.57 -35.08
N MET A 233 14.88 21.50 -34.50
CA MET A 233 15.81 21.51 -33.36
C MET A 233 16.86 20.41 -33.51
N ALA A 234 17.66 20.48 -34.59
CA ALA A 234 18.62 19.43 -34.97
C ALA A 234 19.68 19.17 -33.88
N GLN A 235 20.28 20.23 -33.32
CA GLN A 235 21.31 20.12 -32.29
C GLN A 235 20.75 19.47 -31.01
N ASP A 236 19.60 19.95 -30.52
CA ASP A 236 18.91 19.38 -29.36
C ASP A 236 18.52 17.92 -29.59
N SER A 237 18.10 17.60 -30.81
CA SER A 237 17.76 16.22 -31.18
C SER A 237 18.98 15.31 -31.16
N TYR A 238 20.12 15.76 -31.67
CA TYR A 238 21.39 15.03 -31.55
C TYR A 238 21.79 14.84 -30.09
N THR A 239 21.74 15.89 -29.28
CA THR A 239 22.09 15.85 -27.86
C THR A 239 21.21 14.88 -27.07
N TYR A 240 19.90 14.83 -27.35
CA TYR A 240 18.99 13.90 -26.67
C TYR A 240 19.20 12.43 -27.09
N TRP A 241 19.22 12.16 -28.41
CA TRP A 241 19.23 10.79 -28.92
C TRP A 241 20.61 10.14 -28.87
N VAL A 242 21.68 10.92 -29.08
CA VAL A 242 23.04 10.41 -29.20
C VAL A 242 23.82 10.62 -27.90
N HIS A 243 23.89 11.86 -27.41
CA HIS A 243 24.73 12.18 -26.25
C HIS A 243 24.13 11.64 -24.93
N HIS A 244 22.85 11.94 -24.68
CA HIS A 244 22.15 11.45 -23.50
C HIS A 244 21.47 10.09 -23.72
N MET A 245 21.69 9.41 -24.86
CA MET A 245 21.12 8.09 -25.18
C MET A 245 19.64 7.92 -24.77
N ALA A 246 18.78 8.82 -25.27
CA ALA A 246 17.35 8.91 -24.93
C ALA A 246 17.05 9.32 -23.49
N GLY A 247 17.86 10.22 -22.93
CA GLY A 247 17.58 10.98 -21.70
C GLY A 247 18.25 10.47 -20.43
N VAL A 248 19.24 9.58 -20.55
CA VAL A 248 20.16 9.23 -19.44
C VAL A 248 20.91 10.47 -18.98
N GLY A 249 20.89 10.75 -17.67
CA GLY A 249 21.57 11.91 -17.06
C GLY A 249 20.79 13.23 -17.16
N LEU A 250 19.61 13.26 -17.79
CA LEU A 250 18.76 14.46 -17.82
C LEU A 250 17.84 14.50 -16.59
N GLY A 251 17.87 15.60 -15.83
CA GLY A 251 17.04 15.83 -14.65
C GLY A 251 17.64 15.33 -13.34
N GLY A 252 18.83 14.73 -13.38
CA GLY A 252 19.56 14.23 -12.23
C GLY A 252 20.43 13.03 -12.58
N GLU A 253 21.19 12.57 -11.58
CA GLU A 253 22.03 11.38 -11.69
C GLU A 253 21.20 10.14 -12.05
N ALA A 254 21.78 9.25 -12.86
CA ALA A 254 21.07 8.08 -13.36
C ALA A 254 20.74 7.04 -12.25
N ASP A 255 21.47 7.07 -11.14
CA ASP A 255 21.25 6.22 -9.96
C ASP A 255 20.28 6.84 -8.92
N ASP A 256 19.78 8.06 -9.16
CA ASP A 256 18.86 8.76 -8.26
C ASP A 256 17.61 7.92 -7.95
N LEU A 257 17.12 7.99 -6.71
CA LEU A 257 15.92 7.30 -6.24
C LEU A 257 14.66 7.64 -7.03
N ALA A 258 14.63 8.81 -7.67
CA ALA A 258 13.57 9.22 -8.57
C ALA A 258 13.54 8.41 -9.87
N ASN A 259 14.68 7.87 -10.31
CA ASN A 259 14.78 6.97 -11.45
C ASN A 259 14.44 5.53 -11.05
N GLN A 260 13.27 5.05 -11.47
CA GLN A 260 12.76 3.71 -11.20
C GLN A 260 12.87 2.79 -12.43
N SER A 261 13.91 2.96 -13.25
CA SER A 261 14.24 2.05 -14.36
C SER A 261 15.16 0.90 -13.93
N LEU A 262 15.26 -0.14 -14.77
CA LEU A 262 16.19 -1.25 -14.55
C LEU A 262 17.65 -0.79 -14.60
N HIS A 263 17.96 0.19 -15.47
CA HIS A 263 19.28 0.81 -15.53
C HIS A 263 19.64 1.49 -14.19
N GLY A 264 18.78 2.39 -13.68
CA GLY A 264 19.01 3.04 -12.39
C GLY A 264 19.13 2.05 -11.22
N PHE A 265 18.39 0.93 -11.28
CA PHE A 265 18.55 -0.14 -10.29
C PHE A 265 19.93 -0.80 -10.33
N LEU A 266 20.47 -1.10 -11.52
CA LEU A 266 21.81 -1.71 -11.66
C LEU A 266 22.90 -0.75 -11.16
N LEU A 267 22.79 0.54 -11.47
CA LEU A 267 23.70 1.56 -10.96
C LEU A 267 23.67 1.64 -9.43
N ARG A 268 22.49 1.62 -8.81
CA ARG A 268 22.33 1.58 -7.34
C ARG A 268 22.88 0.32 -6.67
N LEU A 269 23.05 -0.77 -7.42
CA LEU A 269 23.75 -1.97 -6.94
C LEU A 269 25.28 -1.84 -7.03
N GLY A 270 25.79 -0.72 -7.55
CA GLY A 270 27.21 -0.45 -7.74
C GLY A 270 27.79 -0.98 -9.06
N LEU A 271 26.94 -1.45 -9.99
CA LEU A 271 27.38 -1.89 -11.32
C LEU A 271 27.56 -0.66 -12.21
N ASN A 272 28.72 -0.55 -12.87
CA ASN A 272 29.02 0.55 -13.78
C ASN A 272 29.85 0.05 -14.98
N GLY A 273 29.82 0.78 -16.10
CA GLY A 273 30.63 0.48 -17.28
C GLY A 273 30.06 -0.63 -18.17
N PRO A 274 30.89 -1.33 -18.98
CA PRO A 274 30.39 -2.25 -20.01
C PRO A 274 29.51 -3.40 -19.49
N LEU A 275 29.79 -3.88 -18.27
CA LEU A 275 29.00 -4.94 -17.64
C LEU A 275 27.58 -4.48 -17.30
N GLU A 276 27.43 -3.25 -16.78
CA GLU A 276 26.14 -2.66 -16.47
C GLU A 276 25.30 -2.54 -17.74
N ILE A 277 25.86 -1.97 -18.81
CA ILE A 277 25.18 -1.82 -20.11
C ILE A 277 24.77 -3.19 -20.66
N ALA A 278 25.67 -4.17 -20.64
CA ALA A 278 25.38 -5.51 -21.12
C ALA A 278 24.24 -6.18 -20.34
N LEU A 279 24.25 -6.06 -19.01
CA LEU A 279 23.18 -6.58 -18.16
C LEU A 279 21.87 -5.84 -18.36
N PHE A 280 21.90 -4.51 -18.49
CA PHE A 280 20.73 -3.69 -18.76
C PHE A 280 20.08 -4.10 -20.09
N LEU A 281 20.85 -4.24 -21.16
CA LEU A 281 20.34 -4.65 -22.46
C LEU A 281 19.78 -6.08 -22.43
N LEU A 282 20.49 -7.02 -21.79
CA LEU A 282 20.07 -8.43 -21.73
C LEU A 282 18.80 -8.60 -20.88
N LEU A 283 18.79 -8.04 -19.66
CA LEU A 283 17.62 -8.10 -18.78
C LEU A 283 16.46 -7.28 -19.34
N GLY A 284 16.73 -6.12 -19.94
CA GLY A 284 15.74 -5.29 -20.62
C GLY A 284 15.07 -6.02 -21.79
N ALA A 285 15.86 -6.68 -22.64
CA ALA A 285 15.34 -7.53 -23.71
C ALA A 285 14.53 -8.71 -23.17
N ALA A 286 15.00 -9.38 -22.12
CA ALA A 286 14.26 -10.47 -21.48
C ALA A 286 12.91 -9.98 -20.93
N VAL A 287 12.87 -8.85 -20.22
CA VAL A 287 11.64 -8.23 -19.72
C VAL A 287 10.70 -7.86 -20.85
N ALA A 288 11.19 -7.20 -21.91
CA ALA A 288 10.39 -6.82 -23.07
C ALA A 288 9.76 -8.04 -23.74
N VAL A 289 10.54 -9.09 -24.04
CA VAL A 289 10.05 -10.31 -24.71
C VAL A 289 9.02 -11.04 -23.84
N LEU A 290 9.32 -11.26 -22.56
CA LEU A 290 8.42 -11.96 -21.65
C LEU A 290 7.12 -11.18 -21.43
N ALA A 291 7.23 -9.88 -21.15
CA ALA A 291 6.06 -9.03 -20.93
C ALA A 291 5.19 -8.93 -22.18
N LEU A 292 5.76 -8.75 -23.37
CA LEU A 292 5.01 -8.69 -24.63
C LEU A 292 4.31 -10.01 -24.95
N ARG A 293 4.99 -11.15 -24.78
CA ARG A 293 4.36 -12.48 -24.94
C ARG A 293 3.15 -12.64 -24.01
N ARG A 294 3.29 -12.20 -22.76
CA ARG A 294 2.20 -12.22 -21.77
C ARG A 294 1.08 -11.24 -22.12
N ALA A 295 1.41 -10.01 -22.50
CA ALA A 295 0.46 -8.98 -22.89
C ALA A 295 -0.38 -9.42 -24.10
N VAL A 296 0.25 -9.97 -25.14
CA VAL A 296 -0.44 -10.52 -26.32
C VAL A 296 -1.40 -11.65 -25.91
N ARG A 297 -0.96 -12.55 -25.00
CA ARG A 297 -1.84 -13.60 -24.47
C ARG A 297 -3.06 -13.01 -23.75
N TYR A 298 -2.87 -12.02 -22.87
CA TYR A 298 -3.98 -11.38 -22.15
C TYR A 298 -4.90 -10.59 -23.08
N ALA A 299 -4.36 -9.93 -24.10
CA ALA A 299 -5.16 -9.24 -25.11
C ALA A 299 -6.04 -10.20 -25.91
N ARG A 300 -5.48 -11.34 -26.36
CA ARG A 300 -6.23 -12.41 -27.05
C ARG A 300 -7.28 -13.07 -26.16
N ASP A 301 -7.01 -13.15 -24.87
CA ASP A 301 -7.96 -13.58 -23.83
C ASP A 301 -8.99 -12.48 -23.50
N GLY A 302 -9.07 -11.38 -24.25
CA GLY A 302 -10.07 -10.32 -24.07
C GLY A 302 -9.82 -9.40 -22.86
N GLN A 303 -8.63 -9.44 -22.27
CA GLN A 303 -8.19 -8.59 -21.16
C GLN A 303 -7.25 -7.48 -21.66
N LEU A 304 -7.69 -6.68 -22.64
CA LEU A 304 -6.84 -5.68 -23.29
C LEU A 304 -6.27 -4.63 -22.31
N LEU A 305 -7.01 -4.22 -21.28
CA LEU A 305 -6.51 -3.24 -20.31
C LEU A 305 -5.37 -3.80 -19.47
N LEU A 306 -5.43 -5.09 -19.13
CA LEU A 306 -4.32 -5.78 -18.47
C LEU A 306 -3.11 -5.89 -19.40
N ALA A 307 -3.34 -6.19 -20.69
CA ALA A 307 -2.26 -6.22 -21.68
C ALA A 307 -1.56 -4.86 -21.80
N VAL A 308 -2.33 -3.77 -21.87
CA VAL A 308 -1.80 -2.40 -21.88
C VAL A 308 -1.01 -2.10 -20.60
N ALA A 309 -1.52 -2.49 -19.44
CA ALA A 309 -0.81 -2.31 -18.17
C ALA A 309 0.51 -3.08 -18.13
N VAL A 310 0.53 -4.34 -18.56
CA VAL A 310 1.73 -5.19 -18.63
C VAL A 310 2.77 -4.59 -19.58
N THR A 311 2.36 -4.12 -20.76
CA THR A 311 3.26 -3.45 -21.72
C THR A 311 3.79 -2.13 -21.17
N GLY A 312 2.95 -1.32 -20.51
CA GLY A 312 3.38 -0.08 -19.85
C GLY A 312 4.37 -0.32 -18.72
N CYS A 313 4.15 -1.33 -17.87
CA CYS A 313 5.12 -1.73 -16.84
C CYS A 313 6.46 -2.17 -17.43
N ALA A 314 6.46 -2.85 -18.59
CA ALA A 314 7.69 -3.16 -19.30
C ALA A 314 8.37 -1.92 -19.87
N ALA A 315 7.61 -0.95 -20.40
CA ALA A 315 8.13 0.32 -20.90
C ALA A 315 8.83 1.15 -19.81
N VAL A 316 8.30 1.11 -18.58
CA VAL A 316 8.94 1.70 -17.39
C VAL A 316 10.25 0.97 -17.05
N ALA A 317 10.23 -0.36 -17.01
CA ALA A 317 11.41 -1.13 -16.61
C ALA A 317 12.56 -1.04 -17.61
N VAL A 318 12.28 -1.09 -18.91
CA VAL A 318 13.28 -1.17 -20.00
C VAL A 318 13.78 0.22 -20.43
N SER A 319 13.16 1.28 -19.94
CA SER A 319 13.64 2.64 -20.21
C SER A 319 15.05 2.87 -19.66
N PRO A 320 15.91 3.66 -20.31
CA PRO A 320 17.17 4.08 -19.72
C PRO A 320 16.97 4.91 -18.44
N ALA A 321 15.95 5.79 -18.42
CA ALA A 321 15.56 6.56 -17.25
C ALA A 321 14.03 6.67 -17.17
N THR A 322 13.45 6.33 -16.02
CA THR A 322 12.02 6.53 -15.76
C THR A 322 11.80 7.25 -14.45
N TRP A 323 11.47 8.54 -14.56
CA TRP A 323 11.21 9.43 -13.44
C TRP A 323 9.88 9.13 -12.77
N GLN A 324 9.74 9.54 -11.50
CA GLN A 324 8.56 9.23 -10.66
C GLN A 324 7.22 9.61 -11.30
N HIS A 325 7.16 10.69 -12.07
CA HIS A 325 5.96 11.16 -12.74
C HIS A 325 5.54 10.28 -13.94
N GLN A 326 6.42 9.41 -14.46
CA GLN A 326 6.16 8.50 -15.58
C GLN A 326 5.68 7.09 -15.15
N LEU A 327 5.61 6.83 -13.85
CA LEU A 327 5.29 5.50 -13.28
C LEU A 327 3.80 5.16 -13.27
N LEU A 328 2.96 5.99 -13.91
CA LEU A 328 1.51 5.84 -13.93
C LEU A 328 1.05 4.51 -14.55
N TRP A 329 1.86 3.88 -15.39
CA TRP A 329 1.61 2.58 -16.02
C TRP A 329 1.38 1.42 -15.05
N VAL A 330 1.90 1.51 -13.82
CA VAL A 330 1.72 0.47 -12.80
C VAL A 330 0.29 0.46 -12.26
N LEU A 331 -0.38 1.61 -12.20
CA LEU A 331 -1.73 1.72 -11.62
C LEU A 331 -2.79 0.94 -12.42
N PRO A 332 -2.86 0.99 -13.76
CA PRO A 332 -3.77 0.13 -14.55
C PRO A 332 -3.62 -1.38 -14.27
N ALA A 333 -2.48 -1.84 -13.75
CA ALA A 333 -2.28 -3.26 -13.44
C ALA A 333 -3.21 -3.77 -12.31
N VAL A 334 -3.89 -2.89 -11.56
CA VAL A 334 -4.90 -3.27 -10.54
C VAL A 334 -6.03 -4.13 -11.10
N VAL A 335 -6.30 -4.09 -12.41
CA VAL A 335 -7.38 -4.87 -13.03
C VAL A 335 -7.06 -6.36 -13.13
N GLY A 336 -5.78 -6.72 -12.99
CA GLY A 336 -5.31 -8.10 -13.05
C GLY A 336 -5.83 -8.94 -11.89
N ARG A 337 -6.54 -10.03 -12.20
CA ARG A 337 -7.05 -10.98 -11.20
C ARG A 337 -6.00 -12.02 -10.87
N VAL A 338 -5.64 -12.15 -9.59
CA VAL A 338 -4.64 -13.12 -9.10
C VAL A 338 -5.29 -14.08 -8.09
N GLY A 339 -4.73 -15.30 -7.98
CA GLY A 339 -5.13 -16.30 -6.99
C GLY A 339 -6.46 -16.99 -7.29
N LYS A 340 -6.68 -18.15 -6.65
CA LYS A 340 -7.92 -18.95 -6.83
C LYS A 340 -8.99 -18.62 -5.78
N ARG A 341 -8.58 -18.10 -4.62
CA ARG A 341 -9.47 -17.80 -3.48
C ARG A 341 -9.99 -16.38 -3.53
N ALA A 342 -11.20 -16.15 -3.02
CA ALA A 342 -11.78 -14.81 -2.94
C ALA A 342 -10.91 -13.84 -2.12
N SER A 343 -10.23 -14.32 -1.07
CA SER A 343 -9.28 -13.53 -0.27
C SER A 343 -8.05 -13.06 -1.05
N ASP A 344 -7.58 -13.85 -2.00
CA ASP A 344 -6.34 -13.57 -2.73
C ASP A 344 -6.54 -12.50 -3.80
N ARG A 345 -7.79 -12.26 -4.21
CA ARG A 345 -8.18 -11.26 -5.22
C ARG A 345 -7.75 -9.85 -4.87
N TYR A 346 -7.67 -9.53 -3.58
CA TYR A 346 -7.34 -8.18 -3.11
C TYR A 346 -5.84 -7.95 -2.99
N VAL A 347 -5.02 -9.00 -2.95
CA VAL A 347 -3.58 -8.90 -2.65
C VAL A 347 -2.87 -8.01 -3.65
N TRP A 348 -3.07 -8.29 -4.94
CA TRP A 348 -2.42 -7.55 -6.01
C TRP A 348 -2.93 -6.11 -6.14
N PRO A 349 -4.26 -5.84 -6.22
CA PRO A 349 -4.76 -4.47 -6.27
C PRO A 349 -4.32 -3.64 -5.07
N VAL A 350 -4.36 -4.20 -3.84
CA VAL A 350 -3.93 -3.49 -2.64
C VAL A 350 -2.42 -3.19 -2.70
N ALA A 351 -1.60 -4.16 -3.11
CA ALA A 351 -0.16 -3.93 -3.25
C ALA A 351 0.12 -2.80 -4.25
N VAL A 352 -0.49 -2.83 -5.44
CA VAL A 352 -0.34 -1.76 -6.45
C VAL A 352 -0.80 -0.41 -5.89
N VAL A 353 -1.97 -0.34 -5.26
CA VAL A 353 -2.48 0.92 -4.68
C VAL A 353 -1.52 1.46 -3.61
N LEU A 354 -1.01 0.61 -2.72
CA LEU A 354 -0.06 1.05 -1.68
C LEU A 354 1.25 1.56 -2.31
N VAL A 355 1.84 0.80 -3.24
CA VAL A 355 3.07 1.21 -3.96
C VAL A 355 2.88 2.51 -4.73
N MET A 356 1.68 2.72 -5.28
CA MET A 356 1.36 3.91 -6.05
C MET A 356 0.96 5.11 -5.20
N THR A 357 0.60 4.96 -3.93
CA THR A 357 0.04 6.07 -3.11
C THR A 357 0.91 6.43 -1.90
N LEU A 358 1.68 5.48 -1.36
CA LEU A 358 2.48 5.67 -0.16
C LEU A 358 3.97 5.73 -0.50
N PRO A 359 4.75 6.60 0.16
CA PRO A 359 6.21 6.57 0.05
C PRO A 359 6.77 5.21 0.48
N ALA A 360 7.83 4.74 -0.18
CA ALA A 360 8.47 3.46 0.12
C ALA A 360 8.90 3.32 1.59
N LYS A 361 9.34 4.43 2.20
CA LYS A 361 9.69 4.52 3.63
C LYS A 361 8.52 4.23 4.58
N MET A 362 7.27 4.28 4.12
CA MET A 362 6.11 3.84 4.91
C MET A 362 5.83 2.34 4.76
N MET A 363 6.24 1.73 3.65
CA MET A 363 5.91 0.35 3.29
C MET A 363 6.99 -0.65 3.72
N LEU A 364 8.25 -0.22 3.83
CA LEU A 364 9.38 -1.07 4.18
C LEU A 364 10.25 -0.43 5.27
N PRO A 365 10.81 -1.20 6.21
CA PRO A 365 11.69 -0.69 7.26
C PRO A 365 12.93 0.04 6.72
N ASN A 366 13.47 0.98 7.50
CA ASN A 366 14.72 1.68 7.19
C ASN A 366 15.93 0.85 7.65
N MET A 367 16.25 -0.22 6.93
CA MET A 367 17.38 -1.10 7.21
C MET A 367 18.24 -1.22 5.95
N SER A 368 19.57 -1.11 6.07
CA SER A 368 20.51 -1.17 4.94
C SER A 368 20.30 -2.40 4.06
N ALA A 369 20.08 -3.57 4.68
CA ALA A 369 19.78 -4.81 3.99
C ALA A 369 18.49 -4.77 3.13
N LEU A 370 17.57 -3.85 3.40
CA LEU A 370 16.32 -3.67 2.67
C LEU A 370 16.33 -2.49 1.70
N TYR A 371 17.41 -1.71 1.61
CA TYR A 371 17.48 -0.57 0.68
C TYR A 371 17.24 -0.98 -0.77
N PRO A 372 17.84 -2.07 -1.31
CA PRO A 372 17.55 -2.49 -2.68
C PRO A 372 16.08 -2.80 -2.92
N LEU A 373 15.36 -3.31 -1.91
CA LEU A 373 13.93 -3.60 -2.01
C LEU A 373 13.07 -2.33 -1.85
N ARG A 374 13.37 -1.51 -0.83
CA ARG A 374 12.62 -0.31 -0.49
C ARG A 374 12.73 0.73 -1.59
N ASP A 375 13.95 1.02 -2.00
CA ASP A 375 14.25 2.13 -2.89
C ASP A 375 13.83 1.83 -4.34
N ASN A 376 13.48 0.57 -4.64
CA ASN A 376 13.02 0.11 -5.96
C ASN A 376 11.62 -0.51 -5.92
N VAL A 377 10.83 -0.25 -4.88
CA VAL A 377 9.52 -0.93 -4.69
C VAL A 377 8.57 -0.72 -5.88
N VAL A 378 8.64 0.43 -6.55
CA VAL A 378 7.82 0.73 -7.72
C VAL A 378 8.29 -0.03 -8.95
N LEU A 379 9.60 -0.02 -9.23
CA LEU A 379 10.21 -0.84 -10.28
C LEU A 379 9.89 -2.32 -10.07
N LEU A 380 10.02 -2.82 -8.84
CA LEU A 380 9.73 -4.21 -8.50
C LEU A 380 8.25 -4.55 -8.71
N ALA A 381 7.33 -3.64 -8.42
CA ALA A 381 5.91 -3.81 -8.75
C ALA A 381 5.67 -3.84 -10.27
N ALA A 382 6.35 -2.97 -11.03
CA ALA A 382 6.30 -2.95 -12.49
C ALA A 382 6.84 -4.28 -13.09
N LEU A 383 8.02 -4.72 -12.66
CA LEU A 383 8.61 -6.00 -13.06
C LEU A 383 7.72 -7.18 -12.65
N ALA A 384 7.17 -7.16 -11.44
CA ALA A 384 6.25 -8.20 -10.98
C ALA A 384 5.02 -8.28 -11.88
N ALA A 385 4.39 -7.15 -12.22
CA ALA A 385 3.28 -7.11 -13.17
C ALA A 385 3.69 -7.65 -14.55
N ALA A 386 4.83 -7.17 -15.06
CA ALA A 386 5.32 -7.45 -16.40
C ALA A 386 5.69 -8.93 -16.60
N VAL A 387 6.43 -9.54 -15.66
CA VAL A 387 7.04 -10.88 -15.86
C VAL A 387 6.67 -11.94 -14.83
N ALA A 388 6.30 -11.60 -13.59
CA ALA A 388 6.20 -12.59 -12.51
C ALA A 388 4.76 -12.96 -12.07
N VAL A 389 3.85 -11.99 -11.95
CA VAL A 389 2.55 -12.17 -11.30
C VAL A 389 1.62 -13.02 -12.16
N PRO A 390 1.13 -14.18 -11.70
CA PRO A 390 0.33 -15.09 -12.52
C PRO A 390 -1.14 -14.61 -12.62
N PHE A 391 -1.40 -13.60 -13.45
CA PHE A 391 -2.77 -13.16 -13.73
C PHE A 391 -3.57 -14.29 -14.38
N LEU A 392 -4.78 -14.50 -13.88
CA LEU A 392 -5.67 -15.53 -14.39
C LEU A 392 -6.17 -15.20 -15.79
N ALA A 393 -6.16 -16.21 -16.66
CA ALA A 393 -6.90 -16.18 -17.91
C ALA A 393 -8.41 -16.26 -17.64
N ARG A 394 -9.24 -15.70 -18.53
CA ARG A 394 -10.71 -15.77 -18.48
C ARG A 394 -11.23 -17.18 -18.65
N THR A 395 -10.46 -18.04 -19.33
CA THR A 395 -10.75 -19.48 -19.46
C THR A 395 -10.58 -20.25 -18.16
N SER A 396 -10.00 -19.64 -17.11
CA SER A 396 -9.88 -20.28 -15.80
C SER A 396 -11.25 -20.43 -15.13
N PRO A 397 -11.61 -21.60 -14.59
CA PRO A 397 -12.86 -21.78 -13.85
C PRO A 397 -12.94 -20.88 -12.60
N TYR A 398 -11.80 -20.39 -12.11
CA TYR A 398 -11.75 -19.50 -10.97
C TYR A 398 -11.93 -18.03 -11.34
N PHE A 399 -11.87 -17.65 -12.62
CA PHE A 399 -11.83 -16.25 -13.04
C PHE A 399 -13.03 -15.47 -12.49
N ASP A 400 -14.25 -15.95 -12.74
CA ASP A 400 -15.49 -15.32 -12.26
C ASP A 400 -16.00 -15.88 -10.94
N THR A 401 -15.76 -17.17 -10.69
CA THR A 401 -16.18 -17.86 -9.46
C THR A 401 -14.96 -18.26 -8.63
N PRO A 402 -14.37 -17.33 -7.85
CA PRO A 402 -13.28 -17.68 -6.95
C PRO A 402 -13.78 -18.59 -5.84
N VAL A 403 -12.90 -19.41 -5.28
CA VAL A 403 -13.22 -20.26 -4.11
C VAL A 403 -13.68 -19.34 -2.97
N PRO A 404 -14.94 -19.49 -2.48
CA PRO A 404 -15.49 -18.62 -1.45
C PRO A 404 -14.66 -18.68 -0.17
N THR A 405 -14.64 -17.57 0.55
CA THR A 405 -14.02 -17.51 1.87
C THR A 405 -14.88 -18.30 2.85
N ALA A 406 -14.31 -19.32 3.49
CA ALA A 406 -14.99 -20.07 4.53
C ALA A 406 -15.05 -19.23 5.83
N TYR A 407 -16.23 -19.12 6.42
CA TYR A 407 -16.46 -18.37 7.65
C TYR A 407 -16.88 -19.30 8.80
N ALA A 408 -16.43 -18.99 10.01
CA ALA A 408 -16.87 -19.70 11.21
C ALA A 408 -18.37 -19.41 11.47
N PRO A 409 -19.14 -20.39 11.98
CA PRO A 409 -20.50 -20.12 12.43
C PRO A 409 -20.50 -19.07 13.55
N PRO A 410 -21.51 -18.19 13.61
CA PRO A 410 -21.64 -17.25 14.71
C PRO A 410 -21.80 -18.03 16.03
N VAL A 411 -21.02 -17.64 17.03
CA VAL A 411 -21.12 -18.22 18.38
C VAL A 411 -22.18 -17.44 19.15
N PRO A 412 -23.17 -18.10 19.77
CA PRO A 412 -24.15 -17.42 20.62
C PRO A 412 -23.47 -16.59 21.70
N THR A 413 -23.96 -15.38 21.93
CA THR A 413 -23.39 -14.44 22.90
C THR A 413 -24.41 -14.13 23.98
N ARG A 414 -23.92 -13.88 25.20
CA ARG A 414 -24.77 -13.45 26.31
C ARG A 414 -25.37 -12.05 26.07
N PHE A 415 -24.72 -11.24 25.23
CA PHE A 415 -25.09 -9.86 24.96
C PHE A 415 -25.65 -9.70 23.55
N LYS A 416 -26.91 -9.25 23.43
CA LYS A 416 -27.64 -9.11 22.15
C LYS A 416 -26.91 -8.27 21.08
N HIS A 417 -26.07 -7.32 21.50
CA HIS A 417 -25.32 -6.42 20.60
C HIS A 417 -23.92 -6.91 20.26
N VAL A 418 -23.51 -8.11 20.68
CA VAL A 418 -22.19 -8.68 20.40
C VAL A 418 -22.33 -9.82 19.39
N PRO A 419 -21.61 -9.79 18.24
CA PRO A 419 -20.64 -8.76 17.84
C PRO A 419 -21.30 -7.46 17.36
N LEU A 420 -20.68 -6.31 17.70
CA LEU A 420 -21.13 -4.97 17.26
C LEU A 420 -21.08 -4.82 15.72
N LEU A 421 -20.13 -5.51 15.08
CA LEU A 421 -19.94 -5.49 13.63
C LEU A 421 -20.14 -6.91 13.07
N PRO A 422 -21.39 -7.41 12.98
CA PRO A 422 -21.68 -8.81 12.60
C PRO A 422 -21.25 -9.18 11.17
N PHE A 423 -20.91 -8.18 10.34
CA PHE A 423 -20.33 -8.39 9.01
C PHE A 423 -18.83 -8.75 9.06
N LEU A 424 -18.11 -8.48 10.15
CA LEU A 424 -16.72 -8.90 10.37
C LEU A 424 -16.66 -10.38 10.79
N ARG A 425 -17.20 -11.24 9.94
CA ARG A 425 -17.24 -12.69 10.17
C ARG A 425 -15.82 -13.25 10.21
N ARG A 426 -15.60 -14.22 11.09
CA ARG A 426 -14.28 -14.86 11.23
C ARG A 426 -14.00 -15.78 10.07
N VAL A 427 -12.95 -15.48 9.35
CA VAL A 427 -12.46 -16.29 8.24
C VAL A 427 -11.69 -17.50 8.78
N LEU A 428 -12.05 -18.70 8.33
CA LEU A 428 -11.42 -19.97 8.74
C LEU A 428 -10.06 -20.20 8.09
N THR A 429 -9.80 -19.54 6.97
CA THR A 429 -8.55 -19.69 6.21
C THR A 429 -7.47 -18.72 6.69
N ARG A 430 -6.22 -19.15 6.46
CA ARG A 430 -5.03 -18.31 6.70
C ARG A 430 -5.14 -16.99 5.94
N PRO A 431 -4.85 -15.85 6.59
CA PRO A 431 -4.75 -14.58 5.89
C PRO A 431 -3.58 -14.60 4.91
N ASN A 432 -3.61 -13.71 3.94
CA ASN A 432 -2.46 -13.53 3.06
C ASN A 432 -1.36 -12.80 3.82
N LEU A 433 -0.19 -13.44 3.96
CA LEU A 433 0.93 -12.90 4.73
C LEU A 433 1.39 -11.52 4.24
N LEU A 434 1.43 -11.29 2.92
CA LEU A 434 1.84 -10.00 2.37
C LEU A 434 0.89 -8.88 2.81
N LEU A 435 -0.42 -9.12 2.78
CA LEU A 435 -1.40 -8.15 3.26
C LEU A 435 -1.29 -7.90 4.76
N GLU A 436 -1.03 -8.94 5.56
CA GLU A 436 -0.84 -8.78 7.01
C GLU A 436 0.41 -7.94 7.32
N LEU A 437 1.53 -8.23 6.66
CA LEU A 437 2.77 -7.46 6.85
C LEU A 437 2.62 -6.01 6.39
N LEU A 438 1.98 -5.77 5.23
CA LEU A 438 1.71 -4.43 4.73
C LEU A 438 0.76 -3.66 5.66
N LEU A 439 -0.29 -4.29 6.18
CA LEU A 439 -1.21 -3.67 7.13
C LEU A 439 -0.46 -3.22 8.39
N ILE A 440 0.31 -4.11 9.02
CA ILE A 440 1.11 -3.80 10.21
C ILE A 440 2.04 -2.63 9.93
N ARG A 441 2.77 -2.69 8.81
CA ARG A 441 3.81 -1.72 8.47
C ARG A 441 3.26 -0.33 8.15
N VAL A 442 2.17 -0.26 7.39
CA VAL A 442 1.49 0.99 7.04
C VAL A 442 0.79 1.59 8.25
N THR A 443 0.13 0.79 9.08
CA THR A 443 -0.50 1.28 10.33
C THR A 443 0.55 1.86 11.28
N TYR A 444 1.69 1.18 11.46
CA TYR A 444 2.79 1.69 12.27
C TYR A 444 3.37 3.00 11.70
N ALA A 445 3.57 3.07 10.37
CA ALA A 445 4.06 4.28 9.71
C ALA A 445 3.11 5.46 9.91
N ALA A 446 1.81 5.26 9.70
CA ALA A 446 0.79 6.28 9.86
C ALA A 446 0.75 6.80 11.30
N TYR A 447 0.77 5.90 12.29
CA TYR A 447 0.85 6.31 13.69
C TYR A 447 2.11 7.14 13.99
N SER A 448 3.27 6.68 13.53
CA SER A 448 4.54 7.37 13.79
C SER A 448 4.52 8.81 13.26
N GLN A 449 3.96 9.02 12.07
CA GLN A 449 3.80 10.34 11.48
C GLN A 449 2.83 11.24 12.26
N VAL A 450 1.66 10.70 12.66
CA VAL A 450 0.69 11.45 13.47
C VAL A 450 1.28 11.85 14.82
N ARG A 451 2.02 10.94 15.47
CA ARG A 451 2.69 11.22 16.74
C ARG A 451 3.71 12.35 16.59
N LEU A 452 4.61 12.26 15.61
CA LEU A 452 5.64 13.27 15.36
C LEU A 452 5.04 14.65 15.09
N ALA A 453 3.97 14.72 14.30
CA ALA A 453 3.28 15.97 14.02
C ALA A 453 2.66 16.59 15.28
N ALA A 454 2.11 15.77 16.18
CA ALA A 454 1.43 16.25 17.37
C ALA A 454 2.38 16.62 18.54
N THR A 455 3.60 16.08 18.58
CA THR A 455 4.59 16.38 19.63
C THR A 455 5.57 17.50 19.24
N GLY A 456 5.23 18.35 18.27
CA GLY A 456 6.07 19.48 17.85
C GLY A 456 7.32 19.09 17.06
N GLY A 457 7.35 17.89 16.47
CA GLY A 457 8.38 17.49 15.50
C GLY A 457 9.71 16.97 16.08
N SER A 458 9.97 17.05 17.38
CA SER A 458 11.20 16.51 17.99
C SER A 458 10.99 15.84 19.35
N ASN A 459 11.90 14.94 19.74
CA ASN A 459 11.91 14.32 21.06
C ASN A 459 12.30 15.30 22.18
N SER A 460 12.98 16.41 21.87
CA SER A 460 13.44 17.40 22.87
C SER A 460 12.31 18.29 23.38
N ALA A 461 11.33 18.64 22.54
CA ALA A 461 10.18 19.45 22.93
C ALA A 461 9.25 18.72 23.92
N GLY A 462 9.27 17.38 23.94
CA GLY A 462 8.44 16.55 24.83
C GLY A 462 9.09 16.15 26.16
N ARG A 463 10.39 16.42 26.36
CA ARG A 463 11.18 15.91 27.50
C ARG A 463 10.65 16.40 28.85
N ALA A 464 10.49 17.71 29.03
CA ALA A 464 10.09 18.28 30.30
C ALA A 464 8.74 17.74 30.81
N ARG A 465 7.76 17.61 29.89
CA ARG A 465 6.46 17.01 30.21
C ARG A 465 6.59 15.52 30.57
N ALA A 466 7.46 14.80 29.88
CA ALA A 466 7.68 13.39 30.16
C ALA A 466 8.35 13.15 31.52
N GLU A 467 9.29 14.01 31.92
CA GLU A 467 9.90 13.99 33.25
C GLU A 467 8.90 14.36 34.34
N GLU A 468 8.03 15.36 34.11
CA GLU A 468 6.94 15.71 35.04
C GLU A 468 6.01 14.52 35.30
N HIS A 469 5.56 13.85 34.24
CA HIS A 469 4.77 12.62 34.36
C HIS A 469 5.57 11.50 35.07
N GLY A 470 6.89 11.46 34.90
CA GLY A 470 7.79 10.53 35.59
C GLY A 470 7.76 10.73 37.10
N THR A 471 7.84 11.98 37.55
CA THR A 471 7.71 12.35 38.96
C THR A 471 6.33 11.96 39.50
N GLN A 472 5.26 12.22 38.75
CA GLN A 472 3.89 11.84 39.14
C GLN A 472 3.76 10.32 39.37
N ILE A 473 4.32 9.51 38.47
CA ILE A 473 4.32 8.04 38.60
C ILE A 473 5.11 7.60 39.83
N LEU A 474 6.31 8.14 40.03
CA LEU A 474 7.15 7.84 41.19
C LEU A 474 6.45 8.20 42.52
N ASP A 475 5.75 9.33 42.59
CA ASP A 475 5.02 9.74 43.78
C ASP A 475 3.86 8.77 44.09
N ILE A 476 3.17 8.26 43.05
CA ILE A 476 2.14 7.23 43.22
C ILE A 476 2.76 5.91 43.69
N GLU A 477 3.90 5.49 43.12
CA GLU A 477 4.57 4.25 43.53
C GLU A 477 5.07 4.31 44.97
N ARG A 478 5.61 5.46 45.41
CA ARG A 478 5.98 5.71 46.81
C ARG A 478 4.78 5.66 47.73
N PHE A 479 3.67 6.28 47.33
CA PHE A 479 2.42 6.22 48.09
C PHE A 479 1.90 4.78 48.24
N LEU A 480 2.07 3.95 47.21
CA LEU A 480 1.69 2.54 47.22
C LEU A 480 2.76 1.61 47.82
N HIS A 481 3.95 2.13 48.17
CA HIS A 481 5.11 1.36 48.62
C HIS A 481 5.57 0.27 47.64
N ILE A 482 5.55 0.58 46.34
CA ILE A 482 6.00 -0.31 45.26
C ILE A 482 7.18 0.25 44.47
N ASP A 483 7.83 1.31 44.96
CA ASP A 483 8.99 2.00 44.37
C ASP A 483 10.30 1.18 44.51
N ILE A 484 10.31 -0.02 43.94
CA ILE A 484 11.38 -1.02 44.06
C ILE A 484 12.46 -0.90 42.96
N GLU A 485 12.26 -0.04 41.97
CA GLU A 485 13.08 0.11 40.76
C GLU A 485 14.54 0.34 41.12
N HIS A 486 14.81 1.31 42.00
CA HIS A 486 16.17 1.66 42.39
C HIS A 486 16.89 0.50 43.07
N ALA A 487 16.20 -0.18 44.01
CA ALA A 487 16.76 -1.30 44.76
C ALA A 487 17.07 -2.50 43.86
N ILE A 488 16.14 -2.87 42.97
CA ILE A 488 16.31 -4.00 42.05
C ILE A 488 17.42 -3.70 41.04
N ASN A 489 17.42 -2.51 40.43
CA ASN A 489 18.46 -2.10 39.47
C ASN A 489 19.86 -2.18 40.10
N HIS A 490 20.06 -1.60 41.28
CA HIS A 490 21.36 -1.62 41.96
C HIS A 490 21.75 -3.00 42.51
N ALA A 491 20.79 -3.89 42.80
CA ALA A 491 21.07 -5.28 43.15
C ALA A 491 21.56 -6.07 41.92
N VAL A 492 20.87 -5.92 40.79
CA VAL A 492 21.19 -6.64 39.54
C VAL A 492 22.51 -6.18 38.94
N VAL A 493 22.80 -4.87 38.95
CA VAL A 493 24.04 -4.30 38.41
C VAL A 493 25.29 -4.91 39.07
N LYS A 494 25.21 -5.30 40.34
CA LYS A 494 26.31 -5.92 41.09
C LYS A 494 26.59 -7.37 40.68
N VAL A 495 25.67 -8.00 39.94
CA VAL A 495 25.73 -9.41 39.55
C VAL A 495 25.79 -9.50 38.03
N GLY A 496 27.02 -9.50 37.48
CA GLY A 496 27.26 -9.37 36.03
C GLY A 496 26.43 -10.31 35.14
N TRP A 497 26.41 -11.62 35.45
CA TRP A 497 25.63 -12.59 34.65
C TRP A 497 24.12 -12.33 34.68
N LEU A 498 23.60 -11.81 35.80
CA LEU A 498 22.17 -11.53 35.97
C LEU A 498 21.78 -10.25 35.22
N ARG A 499 22.65 -9.24 35.26
CA ARG A 499 22.54 -8.04 34.43
C ARG A 499 22.53 -8.42 32.94
N ASP A 500 23.54 -9.17 32.49
CA ASP A 500 23.66 -9.56 31.08
C ASP A 500 22.46 -10.41 30.62
N PHE A 501 21.92 -11.27 31.51
CA PHE A 501 20.68 -12.00 31.24
C PHE A 501 19.47 -11.06 31.04
N PHE A 502 19.25 -10.11 31.95
CA PHE A 502 18.11 -9.19 31.83
C PHE A 502 18.26 -8.22 30.66
N ASP A 503 19.48 -7.77 30.34
CA ASP A 503 19.76 -6.95 29.16
C ASP A 503 19.45 -7.72 27.87
N PHE A 504 19.91 -8.97 27.76
CA PHE A 504 19.61 -9.83 26.63
C PHE A 504 18.12 -10.14 26.52
N TYR A 505 17.47 -10.42 27.65
CA TYR A 505 16.04 -10.71 27.70
C TYR A 505 15.21 -9.50 27.25
N TYR A 506 15.52 -8.33 27.80
CA TYR A 506 14.89 -7.05 27.48
C TYR A 506 15.03 -6.73 26.00
N THR A 507 16.22 -6.83 25.43
CA THR A 507 16.48 -6.46 24.03
C THR A 507 15.93 -7.46 23.01
N SER A 508 15.82 -8.76 23.34
CA SER A 508 15.57 -9.82 22.36
C SER A 508 14.17 -10.44 22.43
N PHE A 509 13.75 -10.88 23.61
CA PHE A 509 12.62 -11.83 23.72
C PHE A 509 11.26 -11.20 23.44
N HIS A 510 11.12 -9.90 23.67
CA HIS A 510 9.88 -9.17 23.40
C HIS A 510 9.53 -9.11 21.90
N PHE A 511 10.48 -9.31 20.99
CA PHE A 511 10.20 -9.50 19.56
C PHE A 511 10.08 -10.98 19.18
N VAL A 512 11.04 -11.80 19.62
CA VAL A 512 11.14 -13.20 19.19
C VAL A 512 9.92 -14.01 19.62
N VAL A 513 9.47 -13.88 20.87
CA VAL A 513 8.39 -14.71 21.41
C VAL A 513 7.04 -14.38 20.78
N PRO A 514 6.58 -13.11 20.69
CA PRO A 514 5.33 -12.81 20.01
C PRO A 514 5.32 -13.24 18.54
N LEU A 515 6.42 -13.04 17.82
CA LEU A 515 6.55 -13.49 16.43
C LEU A 515 6.49 -15.01 16.31
N ALA A 516 7.14 -15.75 17.22
CA ALA A 516 7.08 -17.20 17.25
C ALA A 516 5.65 -17.71 17.54
N VAL A 517 4.96 -17.13 18.53
CA VAL A 517 3.56 -17.46 18.84
C VAL A 517 2.67 -17.20 17.63
N LEU A 518 2.77 -15.99 17.03
CA LEU A 518 2.01 -15.66 15.82
C LEU A 518 2.35 -16.58 14.65
N GLY A 519 3.61 -16.94 14.44
CA GLY A 519 4.05 -17.85 13.39
C GLY A 519 3.47 -19.26 13.55
N VAL A 520 3.54 -19.81 14.76
CA VAL A 520 2.94 -21.11 15.09
C VAL A 520 1.43 -21.09 14.88
N LEU A 521 0.74 -20.05 15.35
CA LEU A 521 -0.70 -19.90 15.15
C LEU A 521 -1.05 -19.71 13.67
N TYR A 522 -0.29 -18.92 12.93
CA TYR A 522 -0.51 -18.69 11.50
C TYR A 522 -0.46 -20.00 10.71
N TRP A 523 0.51 -20.87 11.02
CA TRP A 523 0.69 -22.15 10.33
C TRP A 523 -0.29 -23.23 10.79
N ARG A 524 -0.50 -23.38 12.10
CA ARG A 524 -1.24 -24.52 12.67
C ARG A 524 -2.69 -24.20 13.05
N ARG A 525 -3.01 -22.93 13.35
CA ARG A 525 -4.31 -22.50 13.91
C ARG A 525 -4.79 -21.16 13.32
N PRO A 526 -5.12 -21.06 12.02
CA PRO A 526 -5.46 -19.78 11.37
C PRO A 526 -6.59 -18.97 12.02
N VAL A 527 -7.57 -19.65 12.61
CA VAL A 527 -8.68 -18.99 13.33
C VAL A 527 -8.18 -18.34 14.61
N ASP A 528 -7.37 -19.06 15.40
CA ASP A 528 -6.79 -18.54 16.63
C ASP A 528 -5.75 -17.46 16.34
N TYR A 529 -5.00 -17.57 15.24
CA TYR A 529 -4.10 -16.52 14.76
C TYR A 529 -4.84 -15.19 14.60
N ARG A 530 -6.00 -15.17 13.92
CA ARG A 530 -6.76 -13.93 13.68
C ARG A 530 -7.27 -13.31 14.97
N TRP A 531 -7.73 -14.14 15.91
CA TRP A 531 -8.17 -13.70 17.24
C TRP A 531 -7.00 -13.10 18.02
N ALA A 532 -5.90 -13.83 18.14
CA ALA A 532 -4.73 -13.41 18.89
C ALA A 532 -4.08 -12.16 18.26
N ARG A 533 -3.92 -12.13 16.94
CA ARG A 533 -3.40 -10.97 16.20
C ARG A 533 -4.28 -9.74 16.37
N ALA A 534 -5.60 -9.88 16.35
CA ALA A 534 -6.50 -8.74 16.54
C ALA A 534 -6.39 -8.15 17.94
N SER A 535 -6.33 -8.98 18.99
CA SER A 535 -6.16 -8.47 20.36
C SER A 535 -4.81 -7.80 20.56
N LEU A 536 -3.73 -8.34 19.99
CA LEU A 536 -2.42 -7.69 19.99
C LEU A 536 -2.43 -6.35 19.22
N GLY A 537 -3.13 -6.31 18.08
CA GLY A 537 -3.30 -5.10 17.29
C GLY A 537 -4.04 -4.01 18.05
N PHE A 538 -5.16 -4.34 18.71
CA PHE A 538 -5.89 -3.39 19.55
C PHE A 538 -5.08 -2.93 20.76
N ALA A 539 -4.41 -3.86 21.47
CA ALA A 539 -3.56 -3.51 22.60
C ALA A 539 -2.43 -2.55 22.19
N THR A 540 -1.76 -2.84 21.06
CA THR A 540 -0.73 -1.96 20.50
C THR A 540 -1.33 -0.60 20.13
N LEU A 541 -2.48 -0.53 19.43
CA LEU A 541 -3.12 0.75 19.09
C LEU A 541 -3.49 1.57 20.34
N LEU A 542 -3.99 0.93 21.40
CA LEU A 542 -4.29 1.60 22.67
C LEU A 542 -3.01 2.10 23.36
N ALA A 543 -1.93 1.33 23.34
CA ALA A 543 -0.64 1.77 23.86
C ALA A 543 -0.10 2.98 23.10
N LEU A 544 -0.23 2.96 21.77
CA LEU A 544 0.16 4.06 20.89
C LEU A 544 -0.63 5.35 21.20
N VAL A 545 -1.93 5.24 21.52
CA VAL A 545 -2.75 6.36 22.04
C VAL A 545 -2.24 6.80 23.42
N GLY A 546 -1.90 5.87 24.30
CA GLY A 546 -1.29 6.15 25.62
C GLY A 546 -0.01 6.97 25.51
N PHE A 547 0.93 6.56 24.64
CA PHE A 547 2.18 7.30 24.40
C PHE A 547 1.97 8.72 23.88
N TRP A 548 0.83 8.97 23.21
CA TRP A 548 0.50 10.29 22.72
C TRP A 548 -0.16 11.16 23.80
N LEU A 549 -1.06 10.59 24.60
CA LEU A 549 -1.76 11.30 25.67
C LEU A 549 -0.88 11.55 26.91
N TYR A 550 0.00 10.61 27.23
CA TYR A 550 0.80 10.59 28.46
C TYR A 550 2.26 10.21 28.13
N PRO A 551 3.03 11.10 27.46
CA PRO A 551 4.45 10.87 27.26
C PRO A 551 5.13 10.76 28.64
N LEU A 552 5.93 9.72 28.86
CA LEU A 552 6.46 9.39 30.18
C LEU A 552 7.94 9.06 30.08
N ALA A 553 8.75 9.71 30.91
CA ALA A 553 10.16 9.40 31.06
C ALA A 553 10.34 8.11 31.87
N PRO A 554 11.13 7.14 31.38
CA PRO A 554 11.47 5.95 32.15
C PRO A 554 12.42 6.28 33.32
N PRO A 555 12.54 5.40 34.34
CA PRO A 555 13.34 5.67 35.54
C PRO A 555 14.80 6.04 35.24
N ARG A 556 15.44 5.36 34.27
CA ARG A 556 16.82 5.66 33.82
C ARG A 556 17.01 7.05 33.22
N LEU A 557 15.93 7.71 32.79
CA LEU A 557 15.97 9.05 32.22
C LEU A 557 15.53 10.16 33.20
N MET A 558 15.22 9.80 34.44
CA MET A 558 14.85 10.77 35.46
C MET A 558 16.10 11.40 36.11
N PRO A 559 16.22 12.73 36.13
CA PRO A 559 17.34 13.39 36.76
C PRO A 559 17.33 13.16 38.28
N GLY A 560 18.52 12.89 38.86
CA GLY A 560 18.71 12.79 40.31
C GLY A 560 18.28 11.47 40.97
N LEU A 561 17.75 10.50 40.22
CA LEU A 561 17.37 9.19 40.80
C LEU A 561 18.52 8.17 40.86
N GLY A 562 19.61 8.38 40.13
CA GLY A 562 20.77 7.48 40.15
C GLY A 562 20.55 6.11 39.51
N ILE A 563 19.43 5.89 38.81
CA ILE A 563 19.13 4.61 38.16
C ILE A 563 20.04 4.41 36.94
N ILE A 564 20.63 3.21 36.83
CA ILE A 564 21.60 2.87 35.79
C ILE A 564 20.88 2.22 34.60
N ASP A 565 21.02 2.80 33.40
CA ASP A 565 20.68 2.12 32.15
C ASP A 565 21.71 1.02 31.90
N THR A 566 21.35 -0.23 32.18
CA THR A 566 22.26 -1.37 32.02
C THR A 566 22.50 -1.73 30.55
N VAL A 567 21.60 -1.32 29.66
CA VAL A 567 21.63 -1.67 28.23
C VAL A 567 22.56 -0.74 27.45
N HIS A 568 22.53 0.56 27.76
CA HIS A 568 23.30 1.58 27.03
C HIS A 568 24.37 2.29 27.88
N GLY A 569 24.49 1.92 29.16
CA GLY A 569 25.38 2.58 30.10
C GLY A 569 24.83 3.89 30.66
N VAL A 570 25.58 4.50 31.59
CA VAL A 570 25.18 5.72 32.30
C VAL A 570 24.87 6.84 31.29
N GLN A 571 23.67 7.42 31.43
CA GLN A 571 23.16 8.42 30.49
C GLN A 571 23.72 9.81 30.81
N ASP A 572 24.40 10.42 29.84
CA ASP A 572 24.71 11.84 29.86
C ASP A 572 23.50 12.64 29.38
N PHE A 573 22.79 13.29 30.30
CA PHE A 573 21.59 14.07 29.99
C PHE A 573 21.83 15.29 29.10
N SER A 574 23.08 15.71 28.90
CA SER A 574 23.49 16.77 27.98
C SER A 574 23.80 16.25 26.57
N LYS A 575 24.21 14.98 26.45
CA LYS A 575 24.50 14.26 25.20
C LYS A 575 24.09 12.79 25.30
N PRO A 576 22.79 12.49 25.32
CA PRO A 576 22.36 11.14 25.65
C PRO A 576 22.63 10.17 24.49
N ASP A 577 23.27 9.04 24.80
CA ASP A 577 23.50 7.93 23.87
C ASP A 577 22.54 6.79 24.18
N TYR A 578 21.66 6.52 23.23
CA TYR A 578 20.62 5.52 23.35
C TYR A 578 20.89 4.30 22.44
N GLY A 579 21.99 4.29 21.67
CA GLY A 579 22.29 3.27 20.64
C GLY A 579 21.85 3.63 19.20
N THR A 580 22.29 2.84 18.22
CA THR A 580 22.19 3.16 16.77
C THR A 580 20.77 3.09 16.16
N LEU A 581 19.79 2.53 16.88
CA LEU A 581 18.39 2.38 16.42
C LEU A 581 17.43 3.47 16.96
N THR A 582 17.94 4.47 17.64
CA THR A 582 17.13 5.38 18.49
C THR A 582 16.50 6.55 17.81
N HIS A 583 17.00 6.93 16.64
CA HIS A 583 16.27 7.83 15.74
C HIS A 583 14.93 7.25 15.25
N LEU A 584 14.66 5.95 15.54
CA LEU A 584 13.43 5.25 15.15
C LEU A 584 12.49 4.93 16.33
N THR A 585 12.91 5.11 17.59
CA THR A 585 12.15 4.71 18.80
C THR A 585 11.84 5.91 19.71
N ASN A 586 10.68 5.90 20.37
CA ASN A 586 10.30 6.96 21.32
C ASN A 586 10.87 6.66 22.70
N GLN A 587 11.87 7.41 23.14
CA GLN A 587 12.51 7.20 24.46
C GLN A 587 11.60 7.61 25.62
N TYR A 588 10.59 8.46 25.38
CA TYR A 588 9.61 8.93 26.38
C TYR A 588 8.25 8.22 26.25
N ALA A 589 8.27 6.95 25.85
CA ALA A 589 7.08 6.10 25.74
C ALA A 589 7.11 4.96 26.76
N ALA A 590 7.36 5.28 28.03
CA ALA A 590 7.45 4.28 29.08
C ALA A 590 6.07 3.65 29.40
N MET A 591 5.02 4.45 29.54
CA MET A 591 3.66 3.94 29.85
C MET A 591 2.71 4.01 28.65
N PRO A 592 1.96 2.95 28.34
CA PRO A 592 2.01 1.61 28.94
C PRO A 592 3.18 0.77 28.40
N SER A 593 3.74 -0.12 29.23
CA SER A 593 4.87 -0.96 28.80
C SER A 593 4.44 -1.98 27.73
N LEU A 594 4.85 -1.74 26.47
CA LEU A 594 4.60 -2.69 25.38
C LEU A 594 5.44 -3.97 25.51
N HIS A 595 6.63 -3.91 26.10
CA HIS A 595 7.45 -5.08 26.40
C HIS A 595 6.63 -6.07 27.25
N PHE A 596 6.14 -5.60 28.40
CA PHE A 596 5.29 -6.40 29.27
C PHE A 596 3.93 -6.72 28.65
N GLY A 597 3.32 -5.76 27.95
CA GLY A 597 2.04 -5.98 27.27
C GLY A 597 2.10 -7.13 26.25
N TRP A 598 3.11 -7.17 25.40
CA TRP A 598 3.27 -8.23 24.40
C TRP A 598 3.62 -9.59 25.03
N SER A 599 4.42 -9.61 26.09
CA SER A 599 4.74 -10.85 26.80
C SER A 599 3.53 -11.40 27.58
N LEU A 600 2.75 -10.51 28.21
CA LEU A 600 1.49 -10.87 28.88
C LEU A 600 0.47 -11.39 27.87
N TRP A 601 0.35 -10.73 26.72
CA TRP A 601 -0.47 -11.22 25.61
C TRP A 601 -0.04 -12.63 25.17
N CYS A 602 1.26 -12.90 25.06
CA CYS A 602 1.77 -14.25 24.74
C CYS A 602 1.35 -15.25 25.82
N GLY A 603 1.57 -14.91 27.10
CA GLY A 603 1.20 -15.77 28.23
C GLY A 603 -0.28 -16.10 28.26
N VAL A 604 -1.16 -15.11 28.07
CA VAL A 604 -2.60 -15.28 27.99
C VAL A 604 -3.00 -16.13 26.78
N ALA A 605 -2.45 -15.84 25.60
CA ALA A 605 -2.74 -16.60 24.39
C ALA A 605 -2.32 -18.07 24.52
N ILE A 606 -1.13 -18.33 25.07
CA ILE A 606 -0.62 -19.68 25.32
C ILE A 606 -1.46 -20.39 26.39
N ALA A 607 -1.79 -19.72 27.51
CA ALA A 607 -2.61 -20.30 28.57
C ALA A 607 -4.00 -20.75 28.06
N ILE A 608 -4.57 -19.99 27.12
CA ILE A 608 -5.89 -20.23 26.52
C ILE A 608 -5.85 -21.29 25.39
N ILE A 609 -4.76 -21.37 24.62
CA ILE A 609 -4.67 -22.21 23.42
C ILE A 609 -3.94 -23.53 23.68
N ALA A 610 -2.91 -23.54 24.51
CA ALA A 610 -2.03 -24.68 24.67
C ALA A 610 -2.71 -25.84 25.42
N PRO A 611 -2.55 -27.08 24.96
CA PRO A 611 -3.24 -28.24 25.54
C PRO A 611 -2.59 -28.73 26.85
N ARG A 612 -1.28 -28.54 27.03
CA ARG A 612 -0.51 -29.11 28.15
C ARG A 612 -0.19 -28.07 29.21
N MET A 613 -0.26 -28.46 30.49
CA MET A 613 -0.04 -27.54 31.62
C MET A 613 1.37 -26.94 31.64
N TRP A 614 2.41 -27.69 31.30
CA TRP A 614 3.78 -27.16 31.24
C TRP A 614 3.95 -26.05 30.21
N MET A 615 3.20 -26.11 29.09
CA MET A 615 3.23 -25.04 28.08
C MET A 615 2.59 -23.77 28.61
N LYS A 616 1.52 -23.90 29.41
CA LYS A 616 0.86 -22.76 30.06
C LYS A 616 1.77 -22.13 31.11
N ALA A 617 2.43 -22.96 31.92
CA ALA A 617 3.42 -22.51 32.88
C ALA A 617 4.55 -21.73 32.20
N LEU A 618 5.14 -22.28 31.12
CA LEU A 618 6.16 -21.60 30.32
C LEU A 618 5.65 -20.29 29.71
N GLY A 619 4.41 -20.28 29.22
CA GLY A 619 3.77 -19.08 28.70
C GLY A 619 3.62 -17.98 29.75
N LEU A 620 3.28 -18.32 31.00
CA LEU A 620 3.12 -17.38 32.10
C LEU A 620 4.46 -16.96 32.75
N LEU A 621 5.51 -17.77 32.62
CA LEU A 621 6.87 -17.39 33.03
C LEU A 621 7.43 -16.25 32.17
N HIS A 622 7.05 -16.18 30.89
CA HIS A 622 7.52 -15.13 30.00
C HIS A 622 7.18 -13.70 30.48
N PRO A 623 5.91 -13.33 30.75
CA PRO A 623 5.60 -12.01 31.30
C PRO A 623 6.21 -11.74 32.67
N LEU A 624 6.40 -12.76 33.50
CA LEU A 624 7.09 -12.63 34.78
C LEU A 624 8.55 -12.19 34.59
N PHE A 625 9.30 -12.87 33.71
CA PHE A 625 10.66 -12.45 33.40
C PHE A 625 10.71 -11.09 32.71
N THR A 626 9.72 -10.74 31.88
CA THR A 626 9.68 -9.42 31.26
C THR A 626 9.49 -8.31 32.28
N VAL A 627 8.58 -8.44 33.25
CA VAL A 627 8.41 -7.40 34.29
C VAL A 627 9.67 -7.25 35.13
N SER A 628 10.34 -8.36 35.47
CA SER A 628 11.63 -8.30 36.15
C SER A 628 12.69 -7.61 35.29
N ALA A 629 12.76 -7.90 34.00
CA ALA A 629 13.75 -7.31 33.08
C ALA A 629 13.56 -5.79 32.92
N ILE A 630 12.33 -5.32 32.73
CA ILE A 630 12.09 -3.88 32.50
C ILE A 630 12.39 -3.03 33.75
N VAL A 631 12.16 -3.57 34.95
CA VAL A 631 12.48 -2.92 36.23
C VAL A 631 13.99 -3.01 36.50
N ALA A 632 14.59 -4.19 36.34
CA ALA A 632 16.02 -4.40 36.56
C ALA A 632 16.90 -3.54 35.65
N THR A 633 16.48 -3.31 34.40
CA THR A 633 17.22 -2.49 33.43
C THR A 633 16.93 -0.99 33.54
N GLY A 634 16.04 -0.57 34.45
CA GLY A 634 15.65 0.84 34.64
C GLY A 634 14.82 1.44 33.49
N ASN A 635 14.28 0.61 32.60
CA ASN A 635 13.58 1.06 31.40
C ASN A 635 12.09 1.35 31.62
N HIS A 636 11.49 0.88 32.71
CA HIS A 636 10.09 1.10 33.03
C HIS A 636 9.84 1.15 34.55
N TRP A 637 8.80 1.88 34.92
CA TRP A 637 8.19 1.85 36.25
C TRP A 637 7.35 0.58 36.43
N VAL A 638 7.11 0.13 37.66
CA VAL A 638 6.18 -0.98 37.94
C VAL A 638 4.76 -0.64 37.43
N LEU A 639 4.30 0.60 37.58
CA LEU A 639 3.01 1.06 37.08
C LEU A 639 2.91 1.05 35.54
N ASP A 640 4.03 1.10 34.81
CA ASP A 640 4.02 0.92 33.36
C ASP A 640 3.56 -0.49 32.98
N ALA A 641 3.93 -1.49 33.78
CA ALA A 641 3.48 -2.88 33.60
C ALA A 641 1.97 -3.00 33.87
N VAL A 642 1.44 -2.28 34.86
CA VAL A 642 -0.01 -2.20 35.11
C VAL A 642 -0.73 -1.57 33.91
N GLY A 643 -0.19 -0.48 33.36
CA GLY A 643 -0.67 0.11 32.11
C GLY A 643 -0.65 -0.89 30.94
N GLY A 644 0.44 -1.66 30.83
CA GLY A 644 0.59 -2.76 29.86
C GLY A 644 -0.50 -3.82 30.01
N ALA A 645 -0.79 -4.25 31.25
CA ALA A 645 -1.88 -5.19 31.53
C ALA A 645 -3.25 -4.63 31.13
N ALA A 646 -3.51 -3.36 31.45
CA ALA A 646 -4.76 -2.69 31.13
C ALA A 646 -5.02 -2.63 29.62
N VAL A 647 -4.01 -2.26 28.81
CA VAL A 647 -4.18 -2.23 27.34
C VAL A 647 -4.33 -3.62 26.73
N VAL A 648 -3.67 -4.65 27.28
CA VAL A 648 -3.86 -6.04 26.84
C VAL A 648 -5.26 -6.54 27.14
N ALA A 649 -5.75 -6.30 28.36
CA ALA A 649 -7.11 -6.65 28.76
C ALA A 649 -8.15 -5.95 27.88
N ALA A 650 -7.98 -4.64 27.66
CA ALA A 650 -8.81 -3.87 26.74
C ALA A 650 -8.72 -4.39 25.29
N GLY A 651 -7.53 -4.78 24.82
CA GLY A 651 -7.35 -5.37 23.49
C GLY A 651 -8.12 -6.67 23.29
N PHE A 652 -8.12 -7.57 24.28
CA PHE A 652 -8.98 -8.75 24.27
C PHE A 652 -10.47 -8.40 24.39
N GLY A 653 -10.83 -7.41 25.21
CA GLY A 653 -12.19 -6.90 25.36
C GLY A 653 -12.77 -6.34 24.05
N LEU A 654 -12.03 -5.48 23.35
CA LEU A 654 -12.39 -4.94 22.03
C LEU A 654 -12.50 -6.06 21.00
N THR A 655 -11.60 -7.04 21.03
CA THR A 655 -11.70 -8.22 20.17
C THR A 655 -13.00 -8.99 20.42
N TYR A 656 -13.39 -9.16 21.68
CA TYR A 656 -14.65 -9.80 22.05
C TYR A 656 -15.87 -8.98 21.62
N TRP A 657 -15.88 -7.66 21.84
CA TRP A 657 -16.98 -6.78 21.42
C TRP A 657 -17.16 -6.74 19.89
N PHE A 658 -16.08 -6.67 19.12
CA PHE A 658 -16.16 -6.58 17.66
C PHE A 658 -16.31 -7.92 16.96
N GLN A 659 -15.73 -9.00 17.50
CA GLN A 659 -15.68 -10.31 16.83
C GLN A 659 -16.46 -11.41 17.55
N GLY A 660 -16.98 -11.15 18.75
CA GLY A 660 -17.67 -12.13 19.59
C GLY A 660 -16.76 -13.09 20.38
N PRO A 661 -17.32 -14.11 21.04
CA PRO A 661 -16.59 -15.14 21.79
C PRO A 661 -15.69 -15.98 20.89
N ARG A 662 -14.57 -16.52 21.40
CA ARG A 662 -13.69 -17.43 20.65
C ARG A 662 -14.47 -18.66 20.17
N ALA A 663 -14.42 -18.95 18.87
CA ALA A 663 -15.06 -20.13 18.29
C ALA A 663 -14.16 -21.34 18.53
N ARG A 664 -14.63 -22.33 19.30
CA ARG A 664 -13.92 -23.60 19.45
C ARG A 664 -14.00 -24.35 18.11
N THR A 665 -12.86 -24.75 17.57
CA THR A 665 -12.74 -25.45 16.26
C THR A 665 -13.47 -26.81 16.22
N ALA A 666 -13.98 -27.30 17.36
CA ALA A 666 -14.66 -28.58 17.49
C ALA A 666 -15.95 -28.69 16.64
N ALA A 667 -16.62 -27.58 16.31
CA ALA A 667 -17.83 -27.61 15.49
C ALA A 667 -17.59 -27.87 13.98
N ALA A 668 -16.33 -27.89 13.52
CA ALA A 668 -16.00 -28.15 12.12
C ALA A 668 -15.98 -29.65 11.76
N LYS A 669 -15.98 -30.55 12.74
CA LYS A 669 -15.94 -32.00 12.51
C LYS A 669 -17.33 -32.60 12.24
N GLU A 670 -18.41 -31.94 12.66
CA GLU A 670 -19.79 -32.41 12.45
C GLU A 670 -20.41 -31.98 11.11
N VAL A 671 -19.83 -30.99 10.42
CA VAL A 671 -20.35 -30.49 9.11
C VAL A 671 -19.63 -31.17 7.92
N ALA A 672 -18.72 -32.12 8.19
CA ALA A 672 -18.25 -33.04 7.16
C ALA A 672 -19.39 -33.99 6.80
N VAL A 673 -20.15 -33.60 5.78
CA VAL A 673 -21.21 -34.38 5.11
C VAL A 673 -20.82 -35.87 5.04
N PRO A 674 -21.68 -36.81 5.46
CA PRO A 674 -21.43 -38.22 5.18
C PRO A 674 -21.45 -38.38 3.66
N ALA A 675 -20.36 -38.89 3.09
CA ALA A 675 -20.34 -39.32 1.69
C ALA A 675 -21.58 -40.21 1.44
N PRO A 676 -22.29 -40.08 0.31
CA PRO A 676 -23.40 -40.98 0.02
C PRO A 676 -22.86 -42.41 0.03
N GLY A 677 -23.34 -43.19 1.00
CA GLY A 677 -22.97 -44.58 1.15
C GLY A 677 -23.34 -45.32 -0.13
N VAL A 678 -22.34 -45.96 -0.73
CA VAL A 678 -22.57 -47.06 -1.65
C VAL A 678 -23.26 -48.15 -0.83
N SER A 679 -24.55 -48.35 -1.07
CA SER A 679 -25.33 -49.45 -0.50
C SER A 679 -24.73 -50.76 -1.03
N SER A 680 -23.97 -51.45 -0.20
CA SER A 680 -23.58 -52.83 -0.41
C SER A 680 -24.63 -53.74 0.23
N ASP A 681 -25.80 -53.83 -0.38
CA ASP A 681 -26.76 -54.90 -0.09
C ASP A 681 -26.74 -55.91 -1.25
N PRO A 682 -26.52 -57.21 -0.99
CA PRO A 682 -26.57 -58.25 -2.02
C PRO A 682 -28.02 -58.52 -2.45
N PRO A 683 -28.28 -58.84 -3.73
CA PRO A 683 -29.63 -59.08 -4.22
C PRO A 683 -30.18 -60.40 -3.64
N ALA A 684 -31.37 -60.33 -3.04
CA ALA A 684 -32.13 -61.49 -2.60
C ALA A 684 -32.63 -62.32 -3.82
N PRO A 685 -32.67 -63.67 -3.73
CA PRO A 685 -33.06 -64.50 -4.85
C PRO A 685 -34.57 -64.46 -5.10
N ALA A 686 -34.94 -64.31 -6.38
CA ALA A 686 -36.31 -64.34 -6.87
C ALA A 686 -36.98 -65.69 -6.59
N LYS A 687 -38.06 -65.70 -5.81
CA LYS A 687 -38.98 -66.83 -5.72
C LYS A 687 -39.97 -66.79 -6.89
N HIS A 688 -39.81 -67.74 -7.80
CA HIS A 688 -40.86 -68.21 -8.70
C HIS A 688 -42.14 -68.53 -7.91
N ARG A 689 -43.27 -67.97 -8.34
CA ARG A 689 -44.60 -68.58 -8.15
C ARG A 689 -45.37 -68.47 -9.46
N THR A 690 -45.50 -69.63 -10.11
CA THR A 690 -46.47 -69.97 -11.13
C THR A 690 -47.77 -70.44 -10.48
N GLY A 691 -48.91 -70.04 -11.04
CA GLY A 691 -50.18 -70.79 -11.05
C GLY A 691 -51.10 -70.65 -9.83
N SER A 692 -52.16 -69.86 -9.96
CA SER A 692 -53.52 -70.32 -10.35
C SER A 692 -54.45 -69.13 -10.45
#